data_AF-A0A843RYG3-F1
#
_entry.id   AF-A0A843RYG3-F1
#
_cell.length_a   1.000
_cell.length_b   1.000
_cell.length_c   1.000
_cell.angle_alpha   90.00
_cell.angle_beta   90.00
_cell.angle_gamma   90.00
#
_symmetry.space_group_name_H-M   'P 1'
#
loop_
_entity.id
_entity.type
_entity.pdbx_description
1 polymer ?
#
loop_
_entity_poly.entity_id
_entity_poly.type
_entity_poly.pdbx_seq_one_letter_code
_entity_poly.pdbx_strand_id
1 'polypeptide(L)'
;MLTRLTLRNPFHVGRAAIRRPSSGPRFLSANVSSRFTGKRNRVPFRRRKGTRFLFQAPFPYTPIPMPPVATPWREAPSRVRPMLAVAGELTSEANLLDDRVIFEPKYDGIRAIVMVEPAAPTPRVAIYSRNGNEKTAQFPEVVRELRQLGQRLDKPVIFDGEIVALDERDQPAGFERLQGRMHLTGTREIDARVRAQPAALLLFDLLRDGGDDLRGLQLTTRRARLDRLLATATSPVVRLGSYTAGDGRRLYREAEQHGLEGLILKRADSRYESGRRSTAWRKIKILRQQEVVIGGWTEPRGARVHMGALLMGVWVDDRRRVRGSSARADQPLLFVGAVGTGFSDTELGRLSRLLASRATEHCPFVNEQDAPPGSHWVKPEMVVQVRFAEWTDDRKLRHPVYLGVRDDKAPHEVGIEPLLALPLPLATPTERQMPETANVERTASRRGRRTGEKTSGSRRTPRGQKRPPAFRVDPARESLVSHLQALEESRRDGTLALPGGQTLDVTNLAKVFWPQGNFTKGDLLRYYVRISPWLLPVVDDRPLVMKRFPNGVNGKAFYQQRAPDEAPPGVRVDVLEERSDKGVERTPRLVGGTLETLLYMAQLAAISQDPWFSRVSSPESADFAAIDLDPMPGASFADVLDVARWVHEELESIGVPGVPKTSGSRGLHIYLPLPPGTSYHTGQLLCRIIATLVATKHPKQATVERQVSARGRTVYVDYLQNILGKTLASAYSVRATAFAGVSTPLAWDELDDGVAPEDFTLTTVEARFRRVGDLWASLRTTKPPDMRTVLDRLGSL
;
A
#
# COMPACT_ATOMS: atom_id res chain seq x y z
N MET A 1 -59.25 12.15 15.34
CA MET A 1 -59.17 13.48 15.99
C MET A 1 -57.99 13.46 16.95
N LEU A 2 -57.18 14.52 16.92
CA LEU A 2 -56.01 14.80 17.76
C LEU A 2 -56.28 14.54 19.26
N THR A 3 -55.32 14.42 20.18
CA THR A 3 -54.49 15.56 20.63
C THR A 3 -53.44 15.14 21.67
N ARG A 4 -52.32 15.87 21.65
CA ARG A 4 -51.27 16.01 22.67
C ARG A 4 -51.80 16.26 24.09
N LEU A 5 -50.99 15.96 25.10
CA LEU A 5 -50.91 16.73 26.35
C LEU A 5 -49.56 16.52 27.09
N THR A 6 -48.78 17.61 27.11
CA THR A 6 -48.04 18.21 28.24
C THR A 6 -48.61 17.86 29.65
N LEU A 7 -47.91 17.83 30.80
CA LEU A 7 -46.85 18.67 31.36
C LEU A 7 -46.55 18.19 32.83
N ARG A 8 -45.43 18.66 33.39
CA ARG A 8 -45.12 19.01 34.82
C ARG A 8 -44.19 18.13 35.67
N ASN A 9 -43.09 18.81 36.03
CA ASN A 9 -42.11 18.63 37.11
C ASN A 9 -42.67 19.22 38.44
N PRO A 10 -42.04 19.06 39.64
CA PRO A 10 -40.96 19.99 40.05
C PRO A 10 -39.96 19.61 41.21
N PHE A 11 -38.91 20.46 41.33
CA PHE A 11 -38.07 20.88 42.51
C PHE A 11 -36.86 20.00 42.96
N HIS A 12 -35.68 20.51 43.40
CA HIS A 12 -35.18 21.86 43.78
C HIS A 12 -33.61 21.95 43.80
N VAL A 13 -33.06 23.12 43.38
CA VAL A 13 -31.93 23.95 43.95
C VAL A 13 -30.48 23.40 44.09
N GLY A 14 -29.39 24.10 43.71
CA GLY A 14 -29.23 25.43 43.08
C GLY A 14 -27.78 25.94 42.87
N ARG A 15 -27.70 27.03 42.08
CA ARG A 15 -26.75 28.20 41.98
C ARG A 15 -25.21 27.94 41.87
N ALA A 16 -24.43 28.67 41.05
CA ALA A 16 -24.47 30.09 40.70
C ALA A 16 -23.90 30.41 39.29
N ALA A 17 -24.19 31.63 38.83
CA ALA A 17 -24.28 32.04 37.43
C ALA A 17 -23.08 32.83 36.88
N ILE A 18 -22.93 32.75 35.56
CA ILE A 18 -22.12 33.57 34.66
C ILE A 18 -23.02 34.66 34.04
N ARG A 19 -22.49 35.86 33.76
CA ARG A 19 -22.88 36.64 32.57
C ARG A 19 -21.87 37.74 32.18
N ARG A 20 -21.55 37.76 30.88
CA ARG A 20 -20.84 38.77 30.05
C ARG A 20 -21.79 39.95 29.68
N PRO A 21 -21.52 40.83 28.67
CA PRO A 21 -20.32 41.59 28.20
C PRO A 21 -20.63 43.09 27.93
N SER A 22 -19.64 43.93 27.53
CA SER A 22 -19.66 44.77 26.29
C SER A 22 -18.65 45.95 26.26
N SER A 23 -18.13 46.23 25.04
CA SER A 23 -17.71 47.52 24.42
C SER A 23 -16.62 48.44 25.04
N GLY A 24 -15.58 48.76 24.23
CA GLY A 24 -14.58 49.83 24.46
C GLY A 24 -15.11 51.26 24.18
N PRO A 25 -14.29 52.29 23.79
CA PRO A 25 -12.83 52.38 23.57
C PRO A 25 -12.14 53.68 24.12
N ARG A 26 -10.83 53.85 23.80
CA ARG A 26 -10.03 55.10 23.56
C ARG A 26 -8.90 55.51 24.55
N PHE A 27 -7.69 55.55 23.95
CA PHE A 27 -6.53 56.45 24.06
C PHE A 27 -6.45 57.52 25.19
N LEU A 28 -5.30 57.59 25.87
CA LEU A 28 -4.30 58.68 25.74
C LEU A 28 -3.04 58.46 26.62
N SER A 29 -1.97 59.10 26.17
CA SER A 29 -0.56 59.11 26.56
C SER A 29 -0.20 59.57 27.98
N ALA A 30 0.97 59.16 28.50
CA ALA A 30 2.14 60.03 28.71
C ALA A 30 3.26 59.37 29.56
N ASN A 31 4.50 59.71 29.22
CA ASN A 31 5.78 59.36 29.86
C ASN A 31 5.98 60.04 31.23
N VAL A 32 6.92 59.52 32.06
CA VAL A 32 8.20 60.17 32.44
C VAL A 32 8.89 59.47 33.64
N SER A 33 10.15 59.09 33.39
CA SER A 33 11.40 59.00 34.21
C SER A 33 11.41 59.06 35.76
N SER A 34 12.26 58.23 36.39
CA SER A 34 13.61 58.61 36.94
C SER A 34 14.23 57.51 37.83
N ARG A 35 15.45 57.04 37.48
CA ARG A 35 16.75 57.06 38.22
C ARG A 35 16.81 56.42 39.62
N PHE A 36 17.76 55.49 39.83
CA PHE A 36 18.75 55.55 40.93
C PHE A 36 20.03 54.72 40.64
N THR A 37 21.15 55.30 41.08
CA THR A 37 22.61 54.98 41.16
C THR A 37 23.05 53.52 41.44
N GLY A 38 24.27 52.98 41.20
CA GLY A 38 25.60 53.48 40.83
C GLY A 38 26.72 53.02 41.81
N LYS A 39 27.73 52.22 41.37
CA LYS A 39 29.17 52.07 41.80
C LYS A 39 29.68 50.61 41.64
N ARG A 40 30.95 50.24 41.36
CA ARG A 40 32.08 50.64 40.46
C ARG A 40 33.25 49.64 40.72
N ASN A 41 34.15 49.47 39.74
CA ASN A 41 35.53 48.88 39.75
C ASN A 41 35.72 47.41 39.32
N ARG A 42 36.75 46.97 38.56
CA ARG A 42 37.67 47.52 37.51
C ARG A 42 38.42 46.29 36.92
N VAL A 43 38.40 46.14 35.58
CA VAL A 43 39.31 45.51 34.56
C VAL A 43 40.28 44.34 34.91
N PRO A 44 40.59 43.38 33.98
CA PRO A 44 41.35 43.67 32.76
C PRO A 44 40.85 43.02 31.44
N PHE A 45 41.14 43.75 30.36
CA PHE A 45 40.99 43.37 28.97
C PHE A 45 42.02 42.29 28.60
N ARG A 46 41.58 41.11 28.16
CA ARG A 46 42.45 40.09 27.54
C ARG A 46 41.93 39.78 26.14
N ARG A 47 42.67 40.20 25.12
CA ARG A 47 42.49 39.76 23.72
C ARG A 47 42.46 38.23 23.69
N ARG A 48 41.30 37.63 23.37
CA ARG A 48 41.22 36.26 22.88
C ARG A 48 40.85 36.28 21.41
N LYS A 49 41.74 35.66 20.64
CA LYS A 49 41.65 35.39 19.20
C LYS A 49 40.31 34.74 18.85
N GLY A 50 39.71 35.23 17.77
CA GLY A 50 38.84 34.48 16.85
C GLY A 50 37.81 33.54 17.48
N THR A 51 36.74 34.09 18.05
CA THR A 51 35.54 33.30 18.28
C THR A 51 34.75 33.23 16.98
N ARG A 52 34.96 32.19 16.19
CA ARG A 52 33.96 31.73 15.23
C ARG A 52 32.68 31.49 16.03
N PHE A 53 31.66 32.31 15.81
CA PHE A 53 30.31 32.02 16.28
C PHE A 53 29.86 30.72 15.60
N LEU A 54 30.06 29.58 16.29
CA LEU A 54 29.40 28.33 15.96
C LEU A 54 27.94 28.48 16.38
N PHE A 55 27.13 29.00 15.47
CA PHE A 55 25.68 28.84 15.57
C PHE A 55 25.39 27.35 15.37
N GLN A 56 25.00 26.69 16.46
CA GLN A 56 24.49 25.34 16.43
C GLN A 56 23.16 25.38 15.69
N ALA A 57 23.16 24.94 14.44
CA ALA A 57 21.95 24.84 13.65
C ALA A 57 20.97 23.87 14.34
N PRO A 58 19.64 24.06 14.22
CA PRO A 58 18.63 23.26 14.94
C PRO A 58 18.51 21.82 14.41
N PHE A 59 19.57 21.28 13.82
CA PHE A 59 19.59 19.99 13.14
C PHE A 59 20.29 18.95 14.04
N PRO A 60 19.58 17.92 14.53
CA PRO A 60 20.20 16.79 15.20
C PRO A 60 20.80 15.86 14.14
N TYR A 61 21.88 16.27 13.48
CA TYR A 61 22.64 15.38 12.60
C TYR A 61 24.12 15.70 12.67
N THR A 62 24.97 14.68 12.62
CA THR A 62 26.42 14.82 12.63
C THR A 62 26.87 15.49 11.32
N PRO A 63 27.32 16.75 11.32
CA PRO A 63 27.74 17.41 10.10
C PRO A 63 28.96 16.69 9.53
N ILE A 64 28.85 16.13 8.32
CA ILE A 64 30.02 15.65 7.57
C ILE A 64 30.75 16.91 7.06
N PRO A 65 32.01 17.17 7.49
CA PRO A 65 32.74 18.34 7.06
C PRO A 65 33.14 18.20 5.59
N MET A 66 32.57 19.05 4.74
CA MET A 66 33.01 19.27 3.35
C MET A 66 33.48 20.73 3.21
N PRO A 67 34.50 21.01 2.39
CA PRO A 67 35.12 22.32 2.34
C PRO A 67 34.16 23.42 1.83
N PRO A 68 34.25 24.65 2.35
CA PRO A 68 33.36 25.76 2.02
C PRO A 68 33.91 26.49 0.81
N VAL A 69 33.45 26.19 -0.39
CA VAL A 69 33.63 27.12 -1.51
C VAL A 69 32.29 27.28 -2.19
N ALA A 70 31.56 28.32 -1.79
CA ALA A 70 30.53 28.86 -2.67
C ALA A 70 31.24 29.33 -3.94
N THR A 71 30.85 28.77 -5.08
CA THR A 71 31.39 29.16 -6.38
C THR A 71 30.73 30.46 -6.83
N PRO A 72 31.39 31.31 -7.63
CA PRO A 72 30.74 32.50 -8.18
C PRO A 72 29.57 32.10 -9.08
N TRP A 73 28.45 32.83 -8.97
CA TRP A 73 27.29 32.67 -9.84
C TRP A 73 27.63 33.08 -11.28
N ARG A 74 27.44 32.18 -12.25
CA ARG A 74 27.83 32.39 -13.66
C ARG A 74 26.69 32.23 -14.67
N GLU A 75 25.52 31.79 -14.22
CA GLU A 75 24.42 31.43 -15.10
C GLU A 75 23.41 32.57 -15.24
N ALA A 76 22.86 32.77 -16.45
CA ALA A 76 21.72 33.67 -16.61
C ALA A 76 20.56 33.14 -15.75
N PRO A 77 20.00 33.92 -14.83
CA PRO A 77 19.03 33.40 -13.89
C PRO A 77 17.76 32.78 -14.52
N SER A 78 17.36 33.23 -15.71
CA SER A 78 16.28 32.64 -16.52
C SER A 78 16.56 31.21 -17.00
N ARG A 79 17.80 30.71 -16.88
CA ARG A 79 18.20 29.33 -17.22
C ARG A 79 18.14 28.38 -16.02
N VAL A 80 18.00 28.90 -14.81
CA VAL A 80 17.84 28.07 -13.61
C VAL A 80 16.54 27.28 -13.72
N ARG A 81 16.60 25.98 -13.47
CA ARG A 81 15.44 25.08 -13.48
C ARG A 81 15.28 24.40 -12.13
N PRO A 82 14.04 24.15 -11.67
CA PRO A 82 13.80 23.41 -10.44
C PRO A 82 14.40 22.00 -10.47
N MET A 83 14.95 21.56 -9.33
CA MET A 83 15.26 20.16 -9.08
C MET A 83 13.96 19.36 -8.92
N LEU A 84 13.91 18.14 -9.47
CA LEU A 84 12.70 17.32 -9.52
C LEU A 84 12.82 16.10 -8.62
N ALA A 85 11.75 15.81 -7.87
CA ALA A 85 11.65 14.64 -7.02
C ALA A 85 11.34 13.36 -7.81
N VAL A 86 11.87 12.21 -7.37
CA VAL A 86 11.46 10.87 -7.81
C VAL A 86 10.20 10.45 -7.04
N ALA A 87 9.32 9.65 -7.65
CA ALA A 87 8.17 9.09 -6.93
C ALA A 87 8.64 8.12 -5.83
N GLY A 88 8.10 8.27 -4.63
CA GLY A 88 8.30 7.36 -3.52
C GLY A 88 6.96 6.78 -3.08
N GLU A 89 6.99 5.55 -2.59
CA GLU A 89 5.84 4.91 -1.97
C GLU A 89 5.93 5.04 -0.45
N LEU A 90 4.80 5.32 0.19
CA LEU A 90 4.67 5.19 1.63
C LEU A 90 4.25 3.76 1.95
N THR A 91 5.22 2.94 2.34
CA THR A 91 4.97 1.53 2.69
C THR A 91 4.68 1.33 4.19
N SER A 92 5.06 2.29 5.03
CA SER A 92 4.80 2.31 6.48
C SER A 92 5.08 3.71 7.07
N GLU A 93 4.54 4.03 8.25
CA GLU A 93 4.92 5.25 8.98
C GLU A 93 6.41 5.29 9.34
N ALA A 94 7.10 4.15 9.41
CA ALA A 94 8.55 4.11 9.61
C ALA A 94 9.32 4.74 8.44
N ASN A 95 8.76 4.79 7.23
CA ASN A 95 9.36 5.54 6.10
C ASN A 95 9.28 7.07 6.29
N LEU A 96 8.55 7.52 7.31
CA LEU A 96 8.49 8.92 7.74
C LEU A 96 9.44 9.18 8.92
N LEU A 97 10.28 8.21 9.31
CA LEU A 97 11.34 8.35 10.30
C LEU A 97 12.70 8.16 9.63
N ASP A 98 13.41 9.25 9.36
CA ASP A 98 14.79 9.22 8.86
C ASP A 98 15.51 10.51 9.24
N ASP A 99 16.44 10.43 10.19
CA ASP A 99 17.21 11.57 10.70
C ASP A 99 18.09 12.25 9.63
N ARG A 100 18.26 11.61 8.47
CA ARG A 100 19.02 12.15 7.33
C ARG A 100 18.15 12.98 6.39
N VAL A 101 16.83 13.04 6.59
CA VAL A 101 15.92 13.75 5.69
C VAL A 101 15.11 14.83 6.40
N ILE A 102 14.71 15.80 5.61
CA ILE A 102 13.75 16.83 5.95
C ILE A 102 12.45 16.52 5.20
N PHE A 103 11.35 16.52 5.94
CA PHE A 103 9.99 16.35 5.42
C PHE A 103 9.35 17.71 5.23
N GLU A 104 8.77 17.94 4.06
CA GLU A 104 8.00 19.13 3.71
C GLU A 104 6.63 18.70 3.15
N PRO A 105 5.56 19.50 3.30
CA PRO A 105 4.32 19.23 2.62
C PRO A 105 4.52 19.25 1.10
N LYS A 106 3.91 18.30 0.40
CA LYS A 106 3.75 18.40 -1.04
C LYS A 106 2.53 19.26 -1.31
N TYR A 107 2.81 20.51 -1.64
CA TYR A 107 1.80 21.40 -2.16
C TYR A 107 1.41 21.01 -3.59
N ASP A 108 0.20 21.43 -3.96
CA ASP A 108 -0.39 21.27 -5.28
C ASP A 108 -0.49 22.64 -5.94
N GLY A 109 0.68 23.22 -6.27
CA GLY A 109 0.80 24.59 -6.76
C GLY A 109 1.74 24.74 -7.97
N ILE A 110 2.02 25.98 -8.33
CA ILE A 110 2.91 26.33 -9.45
C ILE A 110 4.32 26.48 -8.92
N ARG A 111 5.20 25.56 -9.33
CA ARG A 111 6.63 25.65 -9.04
C ARG A 111 7.21 26.97 -9.56
N ALA A 112 7.91 27.70 -8.70
CA ALA A 112 8.40 29.05 -8.97
C ALA A 112 9.88 29.20 -8.58
N ILE A 113 10.72 29.51 -9.57
CA ILE A 113 12.05 30.08 -9.34
C ILE A 113 11.88 31.58 -9.27
N VAL A 114 12.21 32.16 -8.12
CA VAL A 114 11.96 33.57 -7.85
C VAL A 114 13.29 34.30 -7.74
N MET A 115 13.42 35.34 -8.54
CA MET A 115 14.56 36.23 -8.51
C MET A 115 14.17 37.56 -7.91
N VAL A 116 15.03 38.06 -7.04
CA VAL A 116 14.94 39.42 -6.51
C VAL A 116 16.29 40.07 -6.66
N GLU A 117 16.35 41.10 -7.50
CA GLU A 117 17.53 41.94 -7.70
C GLU A 117 17.28 43.31 -7.04
N PRO A 118 18.07 43.68 -6.03
CA PRO A 118 18.08 45.03 -5.51
C PRO A 118 18.49 45.98 -6.64
N ALA A 119 17.57 46.85 -7.04
CA ALA A 119 17.77 47.81 -8.10
C ALA A 119 17.07 49.13 -7.73
N ALA A 120 17.64 50.26 -8.11
CA ALA A 120 17.02 51.57 -7.95
C ALA A 120 16.21 51.96 -9.20
N PRO A 121 15.08 52.67 -9.07
CA PRO A 121 14.41 53.10 -7.83
C PRO A 121 13.54 52.00 -7.18
N THR A 122 13.29 50.89 -7.87
CA THR A 122 12.51 49.76 -7.35
C THR A 122 13.19 48.43 -7.66
N PRO A 123 13.19 47.46 -6.72
CA PRO A 123 13.77 46.15 -6.96
C PRO A 123 13.13 45.44 -8.14
N ARG A 124 13.96 44.75 -8.93
CA ARG A 124 13.49 43.90 -10.03
C ARG A 124 13.14 42.55 -9.46
N VAL A 125 11.92 42.09 -9.76
CA VAL A 125 11.41 40.78 -9.36
C VAL A 125 11.01 40.05 -10.62
N ALA A 126 11.47 38.82 -10.76
CA ALA A 126 11.06 37.93 -11.83
C ALA A 126 10.70 36.56 -11.26
N ILE A 127 9.58 36.00 -11.72
CA ILE A 127 9.10 34.70 -11.30
C ILE A 127 9.11 33.80 -12.53
N TYR A 128 9.84 32.68 -12.49
CA TYR A 128 9.90 31.72 -13.56
C TYR A 128 9.22 30.42 -13.16
N SER A 129 8.35 29.90 -14.01
CA SER A 129 7.73 28.59 -13.81
C SER A 129 8.76 27.47 -13.96
N ARG A 130 8.35 26.23 -13.68
CA ARG A 130 9.14 25.02 -13.91
C ARG A 130 9.85 24.94 -15.26
N ASN A 131 9.21 25.43 -16.33
CA ASN A 131 9.74 25.35 -17.69
C ASN A 131 10.61 26.57 -18.06
N GLY A 132 10.75 27.54 -17.17
CA GLY A 132 11.47 28.79 -17.40
C GLY A 132 10.62 29.89 -18.03
N ASN A 133 9.30 29.74 -18.08
CA ASN A 133 8.41 30.80 -18.56
C ASN A 133 8.22 31.84 -17.47
N GLU A 134 8.33 33.11 -17.81
CA GLU A 134 8.08 34.18 -16.86
C GLU A 134 6.59 34.27 -16.51
N LYS A 135 6.31 34.38 -15.20
CA LYS A 135 4.97 34.42 -14.59
C LYS A 135 4.77 35.63 -13.68
N THR A 136 5.68 36.61 -13.77
CA THR A 136 5.70 37.81 -12.92
C THR A 136 4.39 38.59 -12.98
N ALA A 137 3.81 38.78 -14.17
CA ALA A 137 2.60 39.58 -14.35
C ALA A 137 1.35 38.94 -13.73
N GLN A 138 1.29 37.61 -13.63
CA GLN A 138 0.10 36.87 -13.18
C GLN A 138 -0.09 36.89 -11.66
N PHE A 139 0.96 37.24 -10.90
CA PHE A 139 0.96 37.26 -9.43
C PHE A 139 1.42 38.62 -8.88
N PRO A 140 0.70 39.72 -9.20
CA PRO A 140 1.10 41.07 -8.80
C PRO A 140 1.18 41.26 -7.28
N GLU A 141 0.35 40.54 -6.51
CA GLU A 141 0.38 40.55 -5.06
C GLU A 141 1.68 39.93 -4.51
N VAL A 142 2.15 38.83 -5.11
CA VAL A 142 3.41 38.18 -4.74
C VAL A 142 4.59 39.09 -5.12
N VAL A 143 4.54 39.69 -6.31
CA VAL A 143 5.58 40.61 -6.79
C VAL A 143 5.70 41.85 -5.90
N ARG A 144 4.58 42.41 -5.44
CA ARG A 144 4.57 43.57 -4.53
C ARG A 144 5.31 43.26 -3.23
N GLU A 145 5.04 42.10 -2.64
CA GLU A 145 5.65 41.67 -1.38
C GLU A 145 7.13 41.32 -1.56
N LEU A 146 7.49 40.68 -2.67
CA LEU A 146 8.89 40.43 -3.04
C LEU A 146 9.67 41.72 -3.32
N ARG A 147 9.03 42.79 -3.83
CA ARG A 147 9.66 44.11 -3.97
C ARG A 147 9.95 44.74 -2.61
N GLN A 148 9.04 44.61 -1.63
CA GLN A 148 9.30 45.07 -0.26
C GLN A 148 10.42 44.27 0.42
N LEU A 149 10.51 42.96 0.12
CA LEU A 149 11.69 42.16 0.49
C LEU A 149 12.95 42.71 -0.19
N GLY A 150 12.91 42.92 -1.51
CA GLY A 150 14.04 43.42 -2.29
C GLY A 150 14.59 44.78 -1.86
N GLN A 151 13.75 45.66 -1.32
CA GLN A 151 14.16 46.96 -0.76
C GLN A 151 15.06 46.81 0.48
N ARG A 152 14.96 45.66 1.16
CA ARG A 152 15.75 45.34 2.37
C ARG A 152 16.94 44.45 2.06
N LEU A 153 17.09 44.00 0.81
CA LEU A 153 18.21 43.17 0.38
C LEU A 153 19.31 44.06 -0.19
N ASP A 154 20.53 43.89 0.28
CA ASP A 154 21.71 44.56 -0.28
C ASP A 154 22.30 43.80 -1.48
N LYS A 155 21.82 42.57 -1.72
CA LYS A 155 22.39 41.63 -2.70
C LYS A 155 21.30 40.86 -3.45
N PRO A 156 21.55 40.47 -4.72
CA PRO A 156 20.61 39.67 -5.50
C PRO A 156 20.47 38.25 -4.95
N VAL A 157 19.26 37.71 -5.00
CA VAL A 157 18.94 36.37 -4.50
C VAL A 157 18.07 35.59 -5.47
N ILE A 158 18.20 34.26 -5.41
CA ILE A 158 17.36 33.33 -6.17
C ILE A 158 16.80 32.29 -5.23
N PHE A 159 15.48 32.20 -5.16
CA PHE A 159 14.76 31.23 -4.35
C PHE A 159 14.13 30.14 -5.22
N ASP A 160 13.91 28.99 -4.61
CA ASP A 160 13.04 27.94 -5.12
C ASP A 160 11.84 27.79 -4.18
N GLY A 161 10.65 27.86 -4.76
CA GLY A 161 9.39 27.88 -4.03
C GLY A 161 8.23 27.37 -4.87
N GLU A 162 7.04 27.46 -4.29
CA GLU A 162 5.79 27.07 -4.93
C GLU A 162 4.69 28.08 -4.63
N ILE A 163 3.95 28.48 -5.65
CA ILE A 163 2.80 29.37 -5.53
C ILE A 163 1.55 28.50 -5.35
N VAL A 164 0.84 28.69 -4.25
CA VAL A 164 -0.36 27.92 -3.87
C VAL A 164 -1.58 28.83 -3.79
N ALA A 165 -2.78 28.32 -4.08
CA ALA A 165 -4.01 29.02 -3.74
C ALA A 165 -4.24 28.96 -2.22
N LEU A 166 -4.98 29.92 -1.70
CA LEU A 166 -5.41 29.93 -0.30
C LEU A 166 -6.92 29.68 -0.19
N ASP A 167 -7.33 28.98 0.87
CA ASP A 167 -8.73 28.84 1.26
C ASP A 167 -9.19 30.00 2.16
N GLU A 168 -10.44 29.93 2.65
CA GLU A 168 -11.04 30.93 3.55
C GLU A 168 -10.35 31.03 4.92
N ARG A 169 -9.47 30.08 5.24
CA ARG A 169 -8.68 30.01 6.49
C ARG A 169 -7.20 30.34 6.25
N ASP A 170 -6.89 30.94 5.10
CA ASP A 170 -5.54 31.27 4.65
C ASP A 170 -4.59 30.06 4.58
N GLN A 171 -5.12 28.85 4.38
CA GLN A 171 -4.33 27.62 4.21
C GLN A 171 -4.16 27.25 2.73
N PRO A 172 -3.04 26.59 2.36
CA PRO A 172 -2.85 26.09 1.00
C PRO A 172 -4.00 25.18 0.55
N ALA A 173 -4.63 25.54 -0.57
CA ALA A 173 -5.70 24.79 -1.20
C ALA A 173 -5.23 24.16 -2.52
N GLY A 174 -6.06 23.27 -3.10
CA GLY A 174 -5.73 22.50 -4.29
C GLY A 174 -5.49 23.34 -5.55
N PHE A 175 -4.78 22.75 -6.53
CA PHE A 175 -4.34 23.43 -7.75
C PHE A 175 -5.50 23.95 -8.60
N GLU A 176 -6.69 23.34 -8.52
CA GLU A 176 -7.89 23.74 -9.26
C GLU A 176 -8.23 25.22 -9.07
N ARG A 177 -7.91 25.77 -7.89
CA ARG A 177 -8.17 27.18 -7.56
C ARG A 177 -7.18 28.16 -8.22
N LEU A 178 -6.03 27.69 -8.71
CA LEU A 178 -5.03 28.51 -9.43
C LEU A 178 -5.18 28.46 -10.95
N GLN A 179 -5.93 27.50 -11.50
CA GLN A 179 -6.03 27.27 -12.95
C GLN A 179 -6.51 28.53 -13.69
N GLY A 180 -7.48 29.24 -13.11
CA GLY A 180 -8.06 30.46 -13.68
C GLY A 180 -7.12 31.67 -13.80
N ARG A 181 -5.86 31.57 -13.30
CA ARG A 181 -4.87 32.65 -13.29
C ARG A 181 -3.70 32.44 -14.26
N MET A 182 -3.48 31.20 -14.74
CA MET A 182 -2.22 30.82 -15.42
C MET A 182 -1.98 31.43 -16.80
N HIS A 183 -3.07 31.79 -17.50
CA HIS A 183 -3.07 32.29 -18.89
C HIS A 183 -3.56 33.74 -19.01
N LEU A 184 -3.82 34.41 -17.89
CA LEU A 184 -4.28 35.80 -17.93
C LEU A 184 -3.17 36.73 -18.40
N THR A 185 -3.53 37.61 -19.34
CA THR A 185 -2.66 38.63 -19.92
C THR A 185 -3.20 40.05 -19.67
N GLY A 186 -4.50 40.20 -19.40
CA GLY A 186 -5.14 41.50 -19.14
C GLY A 186 -5.11 41.94 -17.67
N THR A 187 -4.59 43.13 -17.38
CA THR A 187 -4.40 43.67 -16.02
C THR A 187 -5.68 43.72 -15.18
N ARG A 188 -6.82 44.14 -15.77
CA ARG A 188 -8.11 44.21 -15.05
C ARG A 188 -8.65 42.84 -14.64
N GLU A 189 -8.44 41.82 -15.47
CA GLU A 189 -8.86 40.45 -15.19
C GLU A 189 -7.98 39.81 -14.12
N ILE A 190 -6.67 40.11 -14.15
CA ILE A 190 -5.72 39.70 -13.11
C ILE A 190 -6.16 40.28 -11.76
N ASP A 191 -6.44 41.59 -11.68
CA ASP A 191 -6.86 42.25 -10.43
C ASP A 191 -8.21 41.71 -9.89
N ALA A 192 -9.16 41.38 -10.78
CA ALA A 192 -10.42 40.75 -10.38
C ALA A 192 -10.19 39.35 -9.80
N ARG A 193 -9.24 38.59 -10.34
CA ARG A 193 -8.92 37.22 -9.90
C ARG A 193 -8.02 37.16 -8.67
N VAL A 194 -7.20 38.18 -8.41
CA VAL A 194 -6.46 38.32 -7.14
C VAL A 194 -7.41 38.27 -5.94
N ARG A 195 -8.58 38.93 -6.03
CA ARG A 195 -9.59 38.94 -4.96
C ARG A 195 -10.39 37.64 -4.87
N ALA A 196 -10.73 37.03 -6.01
CA ALA A 196 -11.54 35.82 -6.04
C ALA A 196 -10.74 34.54 -5.72
N GLN A 197 -9.43 34.56 -5.97
CA GLN A 197 -8.54 33.39 -5.86
C GLN A 197 -7.20 33.82 -5.22
N PRO A 198 -7.18 34.10 -3.90
CA PRO A 198 -5.97 34.53 -3.22
C PRO A 198 -4.86 33.48 -3.33
N ALA A 199 -3.61 33.93 -3.47
CA ALA A 199 -2.44 33.06 -3.63
C ALA A 199 -1.29 33.48 -2.71
N ALA A 200 -0.46 32.51 -2.34
CA ALA A 200 0.77 32.73 -1.60
C ALA A 200 1.95 31.98 -2.23
N LEU A 201 3.14 32.55 -2.09
CA LEU A 201 4.42 31.94 -2.44
C LEU A 201 5.04 31.30 -1.19
N LEU A 202 5.27 30.00 -1.25
CA LEU A 202 5.94 29.21 -0.23
C LEU A 202 7.39 28.95 -0.65
N LEU A 203 8.35 29.55 0.04
CA LEU A 203 9.78 29.43 -0.25
C LEU A 203 10.41 28.30 0.56
N PHE A 204 11.04 27.33 -0.11
CA PHE A 204 11.67 26.19 0.57
C PHE A 204 13.19 26.05 0.38
N ASP A 205 13.82 26.65 -0.65
CA ASP A 205 15.28 26.58 -0.86
C ASP A 205 15.86 27.93 -1.37
N LEU A 206 17.17 28.15 -1.13
CA LEU A 206 17.92 29.34 -1.57
C LEU A 206 19.08 28.91 -2.46
N LEU A 207 19.05 29.33 -3.72
CA LEU A 207 20.00 28.89 -4.76
C LEU A 207 21.16 29.87 -4.95
N ARG A 208 20.90 31.17 -4.76
CA ARG A 208 21.87 32.25 -4.91
C ARG A 208 21.75 33.25 -3.77
N ASP A 209 22.90 33.68 -3.26
CA ASP A 209 23.02 34.74 -2.24
C ASP A 209 24.16 35.70 -2.65
N GLY A 210 23.80 36.79 -3.33
CA GLY A 210 24.73 37.74 -3.90
C GLY A 210 25.56 37.17 -5.04
N GLY A 211 26.88 37.09 -4.84
CA GLY A 211 27.80 36.49 -5.80
C GLY A 211 27.90 34.97 -5.67
N ASP A 212 27.38 34.40 -4.57
CA ASP A 212 27.57 32.99 -4.23
C ASP A 212 26.51 32.11 -4.90
N ASP A 213 26.97 31.09 -5.63
CA ASP A 213 26.16 29.94 -6.03
C ASP A 213 26.12 28.92 -4.91
N LEU A 214 24.94 28.76 -4.32
CA LEU A 214 24.74 27.89 -3.17
C LEU A 214 24.38 26.46 -3.56
N ARG A 215 24.11 26.16 -4.84
CA ARG A 215 23.62 24.85 -5.30
C ARG A 215 24.59 23.71 -4.94
N GLY A 216 25.88 24.02 -4.88
CA GLY A 216 26.92 23.07 -4.43
C GLY A 216 26.91 22.77 -2.93
N LEU A 217 26.28 23.59 -2.08
CA LEU A 217 26.24 23.37 -0.63
C LEU A 217 25.18 22.33 -0.25
N GLN A 218 25.19 21.86 1.00
CA GLN A 218 24.17 20.95 1.53
C GLN A 218 22.83 21.68 1.72
N LEU A 219 21.71 20.95 1.59
CA LEU A 219 20.35 21.51 1.76
C LEU A 219 20.18 22.22 3.10
N THR A 220 20.66 21.64 4.20
CA THR A 220 20.62 22.27 5.53
C THR A 220 21.29 23.63 5.57
N THR A 221 22.43 23.79 4.88
CA THR A 221 23.16 25.06 4.82
C THR A 221 22.38 26.10 4.01
N ARG A 222 21.83 25.71 2.85
CA ARG A 222 21.00 26.59 2.01
C ARG A 222 19.74 27.02 2.77
N ARG A 223 19.11 26.08 3.47
CA ARG A 223 17.91 26.30 4.26
C ARG A 223 18.15 27.23 5.45
N ALA A 224 19.24 27.05 6.19
CA ALA A 224 19.60 27.96 7.28
C ALA A 224 19.85 29.40 6.81
N ARG A 225 20.44 29.58 5.61
CA ARG A 225 20.59 30.91 5.00
C ARG A 225 19.24 31.51 4.59
N LEU A 226 18.35 30.70 4.01
CA LEU A 226 16.99 31.12 3.67
C LEU A 226 16.21 31.57 4.91
N ASP A 227 16.21 30.76 5.96
CA ASP A 227 15.52 31.04 7.22
C ASP A 227 16.03 32.35 7.83
N ARG A 228 17.36 32.57 7.82
CA ARG A 228 17.97 33.82 8.30
C ARG A 228 17.56 35.03 7.46
N LEU A 229 17.51 34.88 6.14
CA LEU A 229 17.13 35.97 5.23
C LEU A 229 15.65 36.35 5.40
N LEU A 230 14.78 35.36 5.64
CA LEU A 230 13.34 35.57 5.75
C LEU A 230 12.82 35.77 7.18
N ALA A 231 13.68 35.66 8.20
CA ALA A 231 13.30 35.70 9.62
C ALA A 231 12.42 36.89 10.04
N THR A 232 12.59 38.05 9.39
CA THR A 232 11.81 39.28 9.65
C THR A 232 11.07 39.78 8.40
N ALA A 233 10.91 38.91 7.40
CA ALA A 233 10.50 39.31 6.07
C ALA A 233 9.33 38.53 5.49
N THR A 234 8.80 37.54 6.20
CA THR A 234 7.61 36.80 5.80
C THR A 234 6.34 37.66 5.91
N SER A 235 5.39 37.43 5.00
CA SER A 235 4.04 38.01 5.03
C SER A 235 2.99 36.92 4.73
N PRO A 236 1.68 37.20 4.86
CA PRO A 236 0.64 36.24 4.49
C PRO A 236 0.71 35.77 3.02
N VAL A 237 1.42 36.51 2.15
CA VAL A 237 1.58 36.19 0.72
C VAL A 237 2.95 35.59 0.42
N VAL A 238 4.03 36.00 1.10
CA VAL A 238 5.36 35.38 0.95
C VAL A 238 5.74 34.68 2.24
N ARG A 239 5.62 33.36 2.25
CA ARG A 239 5.81 32.53 3.43
C ARG A 239 7.01 31.62 3.28
N LEU A 240 7.55 31.24 4.43
CA LEU A 240 8.54 30.20 4.51
C LEU A 240 7.83 28.83 4.51
N GLY A 241 8.24 27.90 3.63
CA GLY A 241 7.70 26.54 3.60
C GLY A 241 7.96 25.81 4.92
N SER A 242 6.97 25.11 5.45
CA SER A 242 7.12 24.34 6.69
C SER A 242 7.93 23.07 6.45
N TYR A 243 8.66 22.64 7.48
CA TYR A 243 9.38 21.38 7.44
C TYR A 243 9.47 20.73 8.81
N THR A 244 9.78 19.43 8.82
CA THR A 244 10.16 18.69 10.04
C THR A 244 11.37 17.82 9.72
N ALA A 245 12.39 17.84 10.58
CA ALA A 245 13.58 17.01 10.43
C ALA A 245 13.39 15.68 11.16
N GLY A 246 13.82 14.58 10.56
CA GLY A 246 13.84 13.26 11.21
C GLY A 246 12.49 12.57 11.33
N ASP A 247 11.43 13.27 11.73
CA ASP A 247 10.09 12.68 11.97
C ASP A 247 8.97 13.39 11.20
N GLY A 248 8.62 12.84 10.03
CA GLY A 248 7.54 13.30 9.18
C GLY A 248 6.15 12.81 9.56
N ARG A 249 5.97 11.99 10.61
CA ARG A 249 4.67 11.35 10.92
C ARG A 249 3.59 12.35 11.31
N ARG A 250 3.98 13.39 12.06
CA ARG A 250 3.05 14.47 12.41
C ARG A 250 2.63 15.24 11.16
N LEU A 251 3.60 15.61 10.32
CA LEU A 251 3.36 16.34 9.09
C LEU A 251 2.51 15.54 8.09
N TYR A 252 2.69 14.22 8.04
CA TYR A 252 1.86 13.32 7.24
C TYR A 252 0.41 13.30 7.70
N ARG A 253 0.16 13.17 9.01
CA ARG A 253 -1.19 13.22 9.59
C ARG A 253 -1.87 14.57 9.34
N GLU A 254 -1.12 15.66 9.47
CA GLU A 254 -1.62 17.01 9.13
C GLU A 254 -1.93 17.13 7.62
N ALA A 255 -1.06 16.61 6.75
CA ALA A 255 -1.28 16.59 5.30
C ALA A 255 -2.53 15.79 4.91
N GLU A 256 -2.77 14.65 5.57
CA GLU A 256 -3.96 13.82 5.37
C GLU A 256 -5.24 14.53 5.85
N GLN A 257 -5.24 15.09 7.06
CA GLN A 257 -6.39 15.80 7.62
C GLN A 257 -6.79 17.04 6.81
N HIS A 258 -5.80 17.71 6.22
CA HIS A 258 -6.00 18.92 5.42
C HIS A 258 -6.12 18.63 3.92
N GLY A 259 -6.13 17.37 3.50
CA GLY A 259 -6.32 16.98 2.10
C GLY A 259 -5.20 17.44 1.16
N LEU A 260 -3.97 17.59 1.65
CA LEU A 260 -2.81 17.96 0.84
C LEU A 260 -2.42 16.82 -0.11
N GLU A 261 -1.73 17.15 -1.21
CA GLU A 261 -1.36 16.16 -2.22
C GLU A 261 -0.43 15.06 -1.68
N GLY A 262 0.40 15.39 -0.68
CA GLY A 262 1.42 14.48 -0.19
C GLY A 262 2.50 15.10 0.67
N LEU A 263 3.66 14.45 0.69
CA LEU A 263 4.90 14.94 1.30
C LEU A 263 6.07 14.91 0.31
N ILE A 264 7.02 15.82 0.48
CA ILE A 264 8.34 15.80 -0.15
C ILE A 264 9.38 15.48 0.93
N LEU A 265 10.18 14.45 0.67
CA LEU A 265 11.31 14.06 1.48
C LEU A 265 12.58 14.55 0.78
N LYS A 266 13.42 15.29 1.49
CA LYS A 266 14.68 15.79 0.95
C LYS A 266 15.84 15.36 1.84
N ARG A 267 16.85 14.71 1.26
CA ARG A 267 18.10 14.42 1.97
C ARG A 267 18.75 15.71 2.47
N ALA A 268 19.02 15.77 3.78
CA ALA A 268 19.57 16.94 4.45
C ALA A 268 20.98 17.32 3.93
N ASP A 269 21.76 16.32 3.52
CA ASP A 269 23.11 16.46 2.98
C ASP A 269 23.16 16.71 1.46
N SER A 270 22.01 16.85 0.79
CA SER A 270 21.97 16.88 -0.67
C SER A 270 22.40 18.22 -1.27
N ARG A 271 23.07 18.14 -2.42
CA ARG A 271 23.28 19.27 -3.33
C ARG A 271 22.00 19.58 -4.09
N TYR A 272 21.94 20.76 -4.70
CA TYR A 272 20.84 21.14 -5.59
C TYR A 272 21.23 20.86 -7.04
N GLU A 273 20.49 19.96 -7.69
CA GLU A 273 20.74 19.56 -9.08
C GLU A 273 19.73 20.23 -10.02
N SER A 274 20.04 21.45 -10.45
CA SER A 274 19.14 22.27 -11.27
C SER A 274 18.69 21.53 -12.54
N GLY A 275 17.38 21.43 -12.74
CA GLY A 275 16.76 20.77 -13.90
C GLY A 275 16.82 19.25 -13.91
N ARG A 276 17.48 18.60 -12.94
CA ARG A 276 17.58 17.14 -12.87
C ARG A 276 16.54 16.54 -11.95
N ARG A 277 16.15 15.30 -12.26
CA ARG A 277 15.39 14.45 -11.35
C ARG A 277 16.36 13.64 -10.51
N SER A 278 16.24 13.72 -9.19
CA SER A 278 17.22 13.13 -8.26
C SER A 278 16.53 12.35 -7.16
N THR A 279 17.13 11.23 -6.75
CA THR A 279 16.66 10.39 -5.64
C THR A 279 16.86 11.05 -4.28
N ALA A 280 17.64 12.13 -4.21
CA ALA A 280 17.78 12.95 -3.02
C ALA A 280 16.46 13.64 -2.62
N TRP A 281 15.54 13.83 -3.58
CA TRP A 281 14.19 14.33 -3.35
C TRP A 281 13.18 13.25 -3.74
N ARG A 282 12.31 12.87 -2.81
CA ARG A 282 11.27 11.85 -3.05
C ARG A 282 9.90 12.43 -2.72
N LYS A 283 8.91 12.16 -3.58
CA LYS A 283 7.53 12.60 -3.36
C LYS A 283 6.65 11.41 -3.00
N ILE A 284 5.91 11.52 -1.90
CA ILE A 284 4.88 10.58 -1.48
C ILE A 284 3.53 11.24 -1.80
N LYS A 285 2.62 10.54 -2.48
CA LYS A 285 1.28 11.03 -2.84
C LYS A 285 0.20 10.41 -1.96
N ILE A 286 -0.84 11.17 -1.62
CA ILE A 286 -1.94 10.78 -0.72
C ILE A 286 -3.25 10.40 -1.47
N LEU A 287 -3.54 10.88 -2.71
CA LEU A 287 -4.81 10.62 -3.45
C LEU A 287 -4.66 9.95 -4.85
N ARG A 288 -5.59 9.05 -5.24
CA ARG A 288 -5.68 8.38 -6.57
C ARG A 288 -7.00 8.72 -7.33
N GLN A 289 -6.91 9.21 -8.57
CA GLN A 289 -8.04 9.62 -9.44
C GLN A 289 -7.83 9.16 -10.90
N GLN A 290 -8.91 8.98 -11.68
CA GLN A 290 -8.90 8.49 -13.08
C GLN A 290 -10.07 9.07 -13.89
N GLU A 291 -9.89 9.37 -15.19
CA GLU A 291 -11.01 9.59 -16.12
C GLU A 291 -11.46 8.30 -16.80
N VAL A 292 -12.76 8.17 -17.03
CA VAL A 292 -13.41 6.98 -17.58
C VAL A 292 -14.56 7.37 -18.51
N VAL A 293 -14.86 6.53 -19.49
CA VAL A 293 -15.94 6.73 -20.47
C VAL A 293 -17.22 6.04 -19.97
N ILE A 294 -18.36 6.68 -20.11
CA ILE A 294 -19.66 6.06 -19.80
C ILE A 294 -20.08 5.18 -20.99
N GLY A 295 -20.32 3.89 -20.73
CA GLY A 295 -20.89 2.97 -21.73
C GLY A 295 -22.28 2.43 -21.37
N GLY A 296 -22.80 2.75 -20.18
CA GLY A 296 -24.16 2.36 -19.79
C GLY A 296 -24.55 2.81 -18.40
N TRP A 297 -25.74 2.41 -17.97
CA TRP A 297 -26.26 2.63 -16.62
C TRP A 297 -27.20 1.50 -16.18
N THR A 298 -27.43 1.38 -14.88
CA THR A 298 -28.35 0.38 -14.30
C THR A 298 -29.59 1.03 -13.71
N GLU A 299 -30.72 0.33 -13.73
CA GLU A 299 -31.94 0.79 -13.05
C GLU A 299 -31.72 1.07 -11.55
N PRO A 300 -32.43 2.05 -10.97
CA PRO A 300 -32.34 2.34 -9.55
C PRO A 300 -32.93 1.20 -8.71
N ARG A 301 -32.45 1.04 -7.48
CA ARG A 301 -33.00 0.09 -6.49
C ARG A 301 -33.40 0.86 -5.22
N GLY A 302 -34.50 0.46 -4.58
CA GLY A 302 -34.99 1.07 -3.33
C GLY A 302 -35.57 2.47 -3.54
N ALA A 303 -35.31 3.40 -2.62
CA ALA A 303 -35.86 4.76 -2.63
C ALA A 303 -35.21 5.72 -3.65
N ARG A 304 -34.30 5.22 -4.49
CA ARG A 304 -33.51 6.02 -5.44
C ARG A 304 -34.32 6.31 -6.70
N VAL A 305 -34.22 7.53 -7.21
CA VAL A 305 -34.93 7.99 -8.42
C VAL A 305 -33.92 8.20 -9.56
N HIS A 306 -34.35 8.00 -10.81
CA HIS A 306 -33.60 8.18 -12.07
C HIS A 306 -32.60 7.08 -12.49
N MET A 307 -31.55 6.79 -11.72
CA MET A 307 -30.57 5.74 -12.09
C MET A 307 -29.83 5.16 -10.89
N GLY A 308 -29.40 3.91 -10.99
CA GLY A 308 -28.65 3.17 -9.96
C GLY A 308 -27.15 3.45 -9.97
N ALA A 309 -26.47 3.14 -11.07
CA ALA A 309 -25.02 3.34 -11.23
C ALA A 309 -24.65 3.61 -12.69
N LEU A 310 -23.56 4.37 -12.92
CA LEU A 310 -22.94 4.50 -14.24
C LEU A 310 -21.98 3.35 -14.49
N LEU A 311 -22.01 2.79 -15.68
CA LEU A 311 -21.08 1.77 -16.16
C LEU A 311 -19.94 2.45 -16.91
N MET A 312 -18.72 2.19 -16.46
CA MET A 312 -17.52 2.91 -16.86
C MET A 312 -16.58 2.00 -17.65
N GLY A 313 -15.94 2.56 -18.67
CA GLY A 313 -14.90 1.88 -19.45
C GLY A 313 -13.72 2.78 -19.80
N VAL A 314 -12.67 2.15 -20.33
CA VAL A 314 -11.49 2.83 -20.89
C VAL A 314 -11.10 2.13 -22.20
N TRP A 315 -10.64 2.90 -23.18
CA TRP A 315 -10.18 2.35 -24.45
C TRP A 315 -8.81 1.66 -24.28
N VAL A 316 -8.65 0.49 -24.88
CA VAL A 316 -7.39 -0.28 -24.83
C VAL A 316 -6.73 -0.27 -26.20
N ASP A 317 -5.45 0.07 -26.23
CA ASP A 317 -4.65 0.06 -27.47
C ASP A 317 -4.16 -1.37 -27.76
N ASP A 318 -4.69 -2.01 -28.80
CA ASP A 318 -4.25 -3.35 -29.23
C ASP A 318 -2.95 -3.25 -30.06
N ARG A 319 -1.81 -3.38 -29.39
CA ARG A 319 -0.49 -3.38 -30.04
C ARG A 319 -0.19 -4.63 -30.90
N ARG A 320 -1.13 -5.56 -31.08
CA ARG A 320 -0.98 -6.70 -32.02
C ARG A 320 -1.38 -6.37 -33.46
N ARG A 321 -1.79 -5.13 -33.78
CA ARG A 321 -2.14 -4.75 -35.17
C ARG A 321 -0.91 -4.65 -36.08
N VAL A 322 -0.92 -5.46 -37.14
CA VAL A 322 -0.03 -5.42 -38.29
C VAL A 322 -0.04 -4.02 -38.92
N ARG A 323 1.14 -3.49 -39.26
CA ARG A 323 1.29 -2.24 -40.02
C ARG A 323 0.50 -2.33 -41.34
N GLY A 324 -0.55 -1.52 -41.48
CA GLY A 324 -1.26 -1.36 -42.76
C GLY A 324 -2.75 -1.03 -42.70
N SER A 325 -3.43 -1.14 -41.55
CA SER A 325 -4.86 -0.79 -41.45
C SER A 325 -5.07 0.66 -41.03
N SER A 326 -5.64 1.47 -41.92
CA SER A 326 -6.17 2.80 -41.61
C SER A 326 -7.63 2.72 -41.20
N ALA A 327 -7.92 2.87 -39.90
CA ALA A 327 -9.06 3.61 -39.35
C ALA A 327 -9.12 3.41 -37.83
N ARG A 328 -9.29 4.53 -37.12
CA ARG A 328 -9.36 4.69 -35.66
C ARG A 328 -10.68 4.20 -35.03
N ALA A 329 -11.48 3.39 -35.73
CA ALA A 329 -12.87 3.08 -35.36
C ALA A 329 -13.06 1.82 -34.50
N ASP A 330 -12.02 0.97 -34.34
CA ASP A 330 -12.15 -0.36 -33.71
C ASP A 330 -11.35 -0.51 -32.41
N GLN A 331 -11.05 0.57 -31.69
CA GLN A 331 -10.41 0.40 -30.38
C GLN A 331 -11.42 -0.27 -29.43
N PRO A 332 -11.07 -1.36 -28.73
CA PRO A 332 -11.98 -2.02 -27.81
C PRO A 332 -12.16 -1.18 -26.52
N LEU A 333 -13.41 -0.89 -26.14
CA LEU A 333 -13.73 -0.28 -24.85
C LEU A 333 -13.83 -1.36 -23.78
N LEU A 334 -12.94 -1.35 -22.80
CA LEU A 334 -12.93 -2.29 -21.68
C LEU A 334 -13.78 -1.76 -20.53
N PHE A 335 -14.74 -2.53 -20.04
CA PHE A 335 -15.48 -2.23 -18.81
C PHE A 335 -14.57 -2.31 -17.59
N VAL A 336 -14.48 -1.21 -16.83
CA VAL A 336 -13.60 -1.06 -15.65
C VAL A 336 -14.38 -0.93 -14.34
N GLY A 337 -15.71 -0.98 -14.35
CA GLY A 337 -16.53 -1.01 -13.14
C GLY A 337 -17.74 -0.10 -13.18
N ALA A 338 -18.51 -0.10 -12.09
CA ALA A 338 -19.71 0.70 -11.93
C ALA A 338 -19.56 1.70 -10.76
N VAL A 339 -20.05 2.93 -10.94
CA VAL A 339 -20.04 3.98 -9.91
C VAL A 339 -21.47 4.36 -9.52
N GLY A 340 -21.81 4.14 -8.25
CA GLY A 340 -23.13 4.44 -7.68
C GLY A 340 -23.15 5.56 -6.64
N THR A 341 -21.99 6.13 -6.29
CA THR A 341 -21.80 7.11 -5.21
C THR A 341 -21.10 8.39 -5.70
N GLY A 342 -21.36 9.53 -5.05
CA GLY A 342 -20.76 10.83 -5.42
C GLY A 342 -21.69 11.76 -6.23
N PHE A 343 -22.95 11.38 -6.43
CA PHE A 343 -23.95 12.19 -7.14
C PHE A 343 -24.82 12.99 -6.16
N SER A 344 -25.22 14.21 -6.55
CA SER A 344 -26.37 14.90 -5.97
C SER A 344 -27.66 14.52 -6.72
N ASP A 345 -28.83 14.69 -6.09
CA ASP A 345 -30.13 14.43 -6.74
C ASP A 345 -30.32 15.25 -8.03
N THR A 346 -29.84 16.50 -8.02
CA THR A 346 -29.83 17.39 -9.19
C THR A 346 -28.97 16.84 -10.34
N GLU A 347 -27.81 16.27 -10.02
CA GLU A 347 -26.88 15.71 -11.00
C GLU A 347 -27.37 14.37 -11.56
N LEU A 348 -28.03 13.55 -10.74
CA LEU A 348 -28.69 12.32 -11.19
C LEU A 348 -29.77 12.61 -12.26
N GLY A 349 -30.62 13.61 -12.02
CA GLY A 349 -31.65 14.02 -12.98
C GLY A 349 -31.09 14.64 -14.26
N ARG A 350 -29.94 15.32 -14.19
CA ARG A 350 -29.24 15.86 -15.37
C ARG A 350 -28.62 14.73 -16.21
N LEU A 351 -27.87 13.83 -15.57
CA LEU A 351 -27.21 12.70 -16.23
C LEU A 351 -28.21 11.73 -16.86
N SER A 352 -29.31 11.41 -16.19
CA SER A 352 -30.34 10.52 -16.74
C SER A 352 -30.91 11.04 -18.07
N ARG A 353 -31.17 12.35 -18.20
CA ARG A 353 -31.60 12.97 -19.47
C ARG A 353 -30.54 12.89 -20.56
N LEU A 354 -29.28 13.14 -20.21
CA LEU A 354 -28.17 13.08 -21.16
C LEU A 354 -27.93 11.66 -21.68
N LEU A 355 -28.03 10.66 -20.80
CA LEU A 355 -27.89 9.25 -21.14
C LEU A 355 -29.06 8.75 -22.01
N ALA A 356 -30.30 9.14 -21.69
CA ALA A 356 -31.47 8.80 -22.49
C ALA A 356 -31.33 9.26 -23.96
N SER A 357 -30.79 10.46 -24.19
CA SER A 357 -30.54 10.98 -25.56
C SER A 357 -29.44 10.23 -26.33
N ARG A 358 -28.67 9.37 -25.66
CA ARG A 358 -27.53 8.61 -26.22
C ARG A 358 -27.71 7.10 -26.12
N ALA A 359 -28.93 6.65 -25.82
CA ALA A 359 -29.24 5.23 -25.69
C ALA A 359 -28.94 4.46 -26.98
N THR A 360 -28.49 3.22 -26.83
CA THR A 360 -28.25 2.29 -27.92
C THR A 360 -28.65 0.88 -27.52
N GLU A 361 -28.99 0.04 -28.49
CA GLU A 361 -29.39 -1.36 -28.24
C GLU A 361 -28.17 -2.28 -28.02
N HIS A 362 -26.99 -1.89 -28.48
CA HIS A 362 -25.78 -2.71 -28.43
C HIS A 362 -24.85 -2.31 -27.27
N CYS A 363 -24.30 -3.30 -26.56
CA CYS A 363 -23.30 -3.06 -25.53
C CYS A 363 -22.02 -2.50 -26.15
N PRO A 364 -21.48 -1.36 -25.66
CA PRO A 364 -20.25 -0.79 -26.20
C PRO A 364 -18.98 -1.45 -25.63
N PHE A 365 -19.10 -2.32 -24.61
CA PHE A 365 -17.95 -2.94 -23.95
C PHE A 365 -17.58 -4.28 -24.58
N VAL A 366 -16.27 -4.52 -24.77
CA VAL A 366 -15.80 -5.80 -25.34
C VAL A 366 -15.83 -6.98 -24.37
N ASN A 367 -15.90 -6.69 -23.06
CA ASN A 367 -16.09 -7.66 -22.00
C ASN A 367 -17.49 -7.52 -21.39
N GLU A 368 -18.52 -7.55 -22.23
CA GLU A 368 -19.92 -7.35 -21.83
C GLU A 368 -20.38 -8.31 -20.70
N GLN A 369 -19.79 -9.51 -20.61
CA GLN A 369 -20.07 -10.48 -19.56
C GLN A 369 -19.72 -9.99 -18.14
N ASP A 370 -18.87 -8.96 -18.03
CA ASP A 370 -18.50 -8.34 -16.77
C ASP A 370 -19.49 -7.24 -16.32
N ALA A 371 -20.33 -6.75 -17.23
CA ALA A 371 -21.32 -5.73 -16.93
C ALA A 371 -22.55 -6.35 -16.23
N PRO A 372 -23.25 -5.61 -15.35
CA PRO A 372 -24.43 -6.12 -14.67
C PRO A 372 -25.56 -6.53 -15.65
N PRO A 373 -26.30 -7.63 -15.41
CA PRO A 373 -27.44 -8.00 -16.23
C PRO A 373 -28.58 -6.98 -16.10
N GLY A 374 -29.33 -6.76 -17.20
CA GLY A 374 -30.40 -5.76 -17.25
C GLY A 374 -29.90 -4.31 -17.31
N SER A 375 -28.69 -4.09 -17.81
CA SER A 375 -28.12 -2.76 -18.00
C SER A 375 -28.64 -2.09 -19.27
N HIS A 376 -28.70 -0.77 -19.25
CA HIS A 376 -29.01 0.06 -20.41
C HIS A 376 -27.72 0.61 -21.00
N TRP A 377 -27.59 0.52 -22.33
CA TRP A 377 -26.38 0.91 -23.03
C TRP A 377 -26.48 2.33 -23.58
N VAL A 378 -25.36 3.03 -23.57
CA VAL A 378 -25.24 4.34 -24.21
C VAL A 378 -24.04 4.35 -25.14
N LYS A 379 -24.11 5.15 -26.20
CA LYS A 379 -22.95 5.40 -27.04
C LYS A 379 -21.80 5.96 -26.17
N PRO A 380 -20.57 5.47 -26.31
CA PRO A 380 -19.44 5.83 -25.45
C PRO A 380 -18.87 7.21 -25.81
N GLU A 381 -19.72 8.21 -25.68
CA GLU A 381 -19.50 9.59 -26.12
C GLU A 381 -19.29 10.55 -24.93
N MET A 382 -19.41 10.06 -23.69
CA MET A 382 -19.32 10.86 -22.47
C MET A 382 -18.16 10.41 -21.58
N VAL A 383 -17.42 11.36 -21.04
CA VAL A 383 -16.30 11.12 -20.12
C VAL A 383 -16.66 11.66 -18.74
N VAL A 384 -16.29 10.92 -17.69
CA VAL A 384 -16.44 11.34 -16.30
C VAL A 384 -15.15 11.12 -15.54
N GLN A 385 -14.96 11.87 -14.46
CA GLN A 385 -13.82 11.71 -13.57
C GLN A 385 -14.25 11.01 -12.29
N VAL A 386 -13.43 10.07 -11.82
CA VAL A 386 -13.67 9.29 -10.61
C VAL A 386 -12.46 9.25 -9.69
N ARG A 387 -12.72 9.32 -8.38
CA ARG A 387 -11.75 8.95 -7.34
C ARG A 387 -11.94 7.49 -6.99
N PHE A 388 -10.87 6.75 -6.75
CA PHE A 388 -10.97 5.32 -6.46
C PHE A 388 -9.89 4.88 -5.49
N ALA A 389 -10.12 3.75 -4.81
CA ALA A 389 -9.17 3.23 -3.82
C ALA A 389 -7.97 2.57 -4.51
N GLU A 390 -8.24 1.66 -5.46
CA GLU A 390 -7.20 0.92 -6.18
C GLU A 390 -7.74 0.32 -7.49
N TRP A 391 -6.81 -0.07 -8.36
CA TRP A 391 -7.08 -0.94 -9.51
C TRP A 391 -6.95 -2.40 -9.07
N THR A 392 -7.91 -3.26 -9.42
CA THR A 392 -7.81 -4.70 -9.22
C THR A 392 -6.94 -5.35 -10.30
N ASP A 393 -6.46 -6.56 -10.05
CA ASP A 393 -5.68 -7.34 -11.03
C ASP A 393 -6.46 -7.59 -12.34
N ASP A 394 -7.79 -7.71 -12.25
CA ASP A 394 -8.71 -7.80 -13.40
C ASP A 394 -8.97 -6.45 -14.11
N ARG A 395 -8.17 -5.42 -13.82
CA ARG A 395 -8.30 -4.04 -14.36
C ARG A 395 -9.66 -3.37 -14.09
N LYS A 396 -10.22 -3.57 -12.90
CA LYS A 396 -11.44 -2.89 -12.43
C LYS A 396 -11.13 -1.88 -11.33
N LEU A 397 -11.90 -0.81 -11.25
CA LEU A 397 -11.80 0.21 -10.20
C LEU A 397 -12.51 -0.26 -8.93
N ARG A 398 -11.82 -0.23 -7.79
CA ARG A 398 -12.40 -0.54 -6.49
C ARG A 398 -12.84 0.74 -5.77
N HIS A 399 -14.09 0.73 -5.28
CA HIS A 399 -14.75 1.86 -4.63
C HIS A 399 -14.67 3.19 -5.40
N PRO A 400 -15.06 3.21 -6.69
CA PRO A 400 -15.08 4.46 -7.44
C PRO A 400 -16.14 5.41 -6.89
N VAL A 401 -15.80 6.69 -6.79
CA VAL A 401 -16.68 7.80 -6.40
C VAL A 401 -16.69 8.82 -7.54
N TYR A 402 -17.88 9.16 -8.02
CA TYR A 402 -18.08 10.14 -9.08
C TYR A 402 -17.65 11.53 -8.62
N LEU A 403 -16.89 12.24 -9.45
CA LEU A 403 -16.45 13.62 -9.20
C LEU A 403 -17.08 14.63 -10.18
N GLY A 404 -17.41 14.23 -11.41
CA GLY A 404 -18.00 15.14 -12.42
C GLY A 404 -17.89 14.64 -13.87
N VAL A 405 -18.64 15.26 -14.79
CA VAL A 405 -18.52 15.06 -16.25
C VAL A 405 -17.38 15.91 -16.81
N ARG A 406 -16.67 15.36 -17.80
CA ARG A 406 -15.57 16.00 -18.54
C ARG A 406 -15.99 16.21 -19.99
N ASP A 407 -16.73 17.29 -20.25
CA ASP A 407 -17.16 17.69 -21.61
C ASP A 407 -15.98 18.19 -22.48
N ASP A 408 -14.81 18.38 -21.86
CA ASP A 408 -13.57 18.90 -22.44
C ASP A 408 -12.64 17.80 -23.01
N LYS A 409 -12.93 16.52 -22.78
CA LYS A 409 -12.08 15.39 -23.18
C LYS A 409 -12.78 14.51 -24.19
N ALA A 410 -12.12 14.23 -25.32
CA ALA A 410 -12.70 13.36 -26.32
C ALA A 410 -12.72 11.91 -25.80
N PRO A 411 -13.86 11.19 -25.89
CA PRO A 411 -14.01 9.87 -25.30
C PRO A 411 -12.93 8.86 -25.70
N HIS A 412 -12.51 8.89 -26.96
CA HIS A 412 -11.47 8.00 -27.51
C HIS A 412 -10.05 8.24 -26.95
N GLU A 413 -9.82 9.34 -26.23
CA GLU A 413 -8.54 9.66 -25.58
C GLU A 413 -8.42 9.08 -24.16
N VAL A 414 -9.47 8.42 -23.67
CA VAL A 414 -9.56 7.91 -22.30
C VAL A 414 -9.11 6.44 -22.25
N GLY A 415 -7.83 6.23 -21.94
CA GLY A 415 -7.22 4.91 -21.75
C GLY A 415 -6.59 4.74 -20.36
N ILE A 416 -6.03 3.55 -20.07
CA ILE A 416 -5.21 3.33 -18.87
C ILE A 416 -3.87 4.06 -19.04
N GLU A 417 -3.56 5.03 -18.17
CA GLU A 417 -2.30 5.76 -18.21
C GLU A 417 -1.09 4.81 -18.01
N PRO A 418 -0.05 4.87 -18.87
CA PRO A 418 1.18 4.13 -18.65
C PRO A 418 2.04 4.80 -17.58
N LEU A 419 2.42 4.06 -16.53
CA LEU A 419 3.52 4.44 -15.65
C LEU A 419 4.83 4.35 -16.45
N LEU A 420 5.32 5.51 -16.89
CA LEU A 420 6.53 5.67 -17.70
C LEU A 420 7.77 5.06 -17.05
N ALA A 421 8.36 4.11 -17.78
CA ALA A 421 9.77 3.74 -17.74
C ALA A 421 10.65 4.99 -17.96
N LEU A 422 11.77 5.08 -17.24
CA LEU A 422 12.82 6.04 -17.58
C LEU A 422 13.56 5.56 -18.85
N PRO A 423 13.97 6.47 -19.74
CA PRO A 423 14.73 6.15 -20.94
C PRO A 423 16.16 5.79 -20.58
N LEU A 424 16.62 4.60 -21.01
CA LEU A 424 18.04 4.32 -21.14
C LEU A 424 18.59 5.11 -22.35
N PRO A 425 19.77 5.76 -22.26
CA PRO A 425 20.40 6.36 -23.42
C PRO A 425 20.82 5.27 -24.41
N LEU A 426 20.44 5.45 -25.68
CA LEU A 426 20.94 4.70 -26.83
C LEU A 426 22.27 5.32 -27.32
N ALA A 427 23.32 4.49 -27.46
CA ALA A 427 24.20 4.41 -28.64
C ALA A 427 25.27 3.29 -28.46
N THR A 428 24.96 2.14 -29.04
CA THR A 428 25.72 1.18 -29.91
C THR A 428 27.17 1.51 -30.37
N PRO A 429 27.86 0.63 -31.14
CA PRO A 429 28.14 -0.83 -31.04
C PRO A 429 29.62 -1.15 -31.37
N THR A 430 30.16 -2.35 -31.07
CA THR A 430 31.09 -3.02 -32.01
C THR A 430 31.11 -4.53 -31.80
N GLU A 431 30.91 -5.19 -32.92
CA GLU A 431 30.90 -6.60 -33.29
C GLU A 431 32.30 -7.24 -33.26
N ARG A 432 32.39 -8.54 -32.97
CA ARG A 432 33.21 -9.51 -33.73
C ARG A 432 32.94 -10.96 -33.34
N GLN A 433 32.25 -11.64 -34.26
CA GLN A 433 32.52 -12.96 -34.86
C GLN A 433 32.53 -14.26 -34.01
N MET A 434 31.40 -14.97 -34.15
CA MET A 434 31.16 -16.39 -34.49
C MET A 434 32.34 -17.20 -35.10
N PRO A 435 32.36 -18.57 -35.03
CA PRO A 435 31.26 -19.39 -35.56
C PRO A 435 30.86 -20.71 -34.88
N GLU A 436 29.66 -21.12 -35.28
CA GLU A 436 29.02 -22.43 -35.16
C GLU A 436 29.76 -23.55 -35.91
N THR A 437 29.58 -24.79 -35.45
CA THR A 437 29.11 -25.98 -36.20
C THR A 437 29.10 -27.17 -35.22
N ALA A 438 27.94 -27.74 -34.89
CA ALA A 438 27.19 -28.80 -35.58
C ALA A 438 27.66 -30.24 -35.27
N ASN A 439 26.75 -30.98 -34.63
CA ASN A 439 26.48 -32.43 -34.65
C ASN A 439 27.56 -33.47 -34.24
N VAL A 440 27.20 -34.41 -33.36
CA VAL A 440 26.72 -35.78 -33.70
C VAL A 440 26.68 -36.64 -32.42
N GLU A 441 25.59 -37.40 -32.29
CA GLU A 441 25.29 -38.45 -31.33
C GLU A 441 26.37 -39.57 -31.23
N ARG A 442 26.51 -40.21 -30.06
CA ARG A 442 26.13 -41.63 -29.85
C ARG A 442 26.64 -42.19 -28.53
N THR A 443 25.82 -43.12 -28.07
CA THR A 443 25.75 -43.87 -26.83
C THR A 443 26.79 -44.98 -26.66
N ALA A 444 26.94 -45.32 -25.38
CA ALA A 444 27.21 -46.64 -24.80
C ALA A 444 28.66 -47.13 -24.65
N SER A 445 29.08 -47.30 -23.39
CA SER A 445 29.84 -48.48 -22.98
C SER A 445 29.13 -49.24 -21.85
N ARG A 446 28.72 -50.46 -22.18
CA ARG A 446 28.55 -51.63 -21.29
C ARG A 446 29.95 -52.08 -20.85
N ARG A 447 30.24 -52.85 -19.80
CA ARG A 447 29.55 -53.67 -18.77
C ARG A 447 30.70 -54.07 -17.82
N GLY A 448 30.43 -54.36 -16.54
CA GLY A 448 30.85 -55.67 -16.05
C GLY A 448 31.16 -55.75 -14.55
N ARG A 449 30.14 -56.15 -13.82
CA ARG A 449 30.03 -56.66 -12.44
C ARG A 449 31.06 -57.75 -12.05
N ARG A 450 31.61 -57.68 -10.81
CA ARG A 450 31.82 -58.81 -9.85
C ARG A 450 32.45 -58.29 -8.52
N THR A 451 31.71 -58.30 -7.40
CA THR A 451 31.73 -59.26 -6.25
C THR A 451 32.93 -59.16 -5.29
N GLY A 452 32.62 -59.06 -3.99
CA GLY A 452 33.54 -59.11 -2.83
C GLY A 452 33.04 -58.17 -1.73
N GLU A 453 32.06 -58.56 -0.92
CA GLU A 453 32.21 -59.27 0.38
C GLU A 453 32.53 -58.32 1.55
N LYS A 454 31.81 -58.55 2.65
CA LYS A 454 31.62 -57.68 3.81
C LYS A 454 32.85 -57.71 4.73
N THR A 455 33.27 -56.54 5.19
CA THR A 455 33.91 -56.38 6.51
C THR A 455 33.25 -55.24 7.28
N SER A 456 32.83 -55.58 8.49
CA SER A 456 32.12 -54.77 9.46
C SER A 456 32.95 -53.57 9.94
N GLY A 457 32.42 -52.36 9.70
CA GLY A 457 32.84 -51.14 10.38
C GLY A 457 31.63 -50.50 11.05
N SER A 458 31.50 -50.70 12.36
CA SER A 458 30.44 -50.15 13.21
C SER A 458 30.44 -48.62 13.16
N ARG A 459 29.48 -48.03 12.44
CA ARG A 459 29.11 -46.61 12.58
C ARG A 459 27.91 -46.52 13.51
N ARG A 460 28.16 -46.01 14.71
CA ARG A 460 27.16 -45.74 15.77
C ARG A 460 26.01 -44.92 15.21
N THR A 461 24.83 -45.53 15.12
CA THR A 461 23.55 -44.86 14.94
C THR A 461 23.25 -43.95 16.14
N PRO A 462 22.84 -42.68 15.95
CA PRO A 462 22.25 -41.90 17.02
C PRO A 462 20.93 -42.56 17.44
N ARG A 463 20.85 -42.84 18.74
CA ARG A 463 19.75 -43.55 19.39
C ARG A 463 18.59 -42.58 19.62
N GLY A 464 17.41 -42.94 19.11
CA GLY A 464 16.13 -42.61 19.75
C GLY A 464 15.42 -41.32 19.35
N GLN A 465 14.90 -41.24 18.11
CA GLN A 465 13.63 -40.56 17.92
C GLN A 465 12.51 -41.56 18.23
N LYS A 466 11.75 -41.30 19.30
CA LYS A 466 10.54 -42.06 19.62
C LYS A 466 9.60 -41.99 18.43
N ARG A 467 9.15 -43.15 17.90
CA ARG A 467 8.04 -43.20 16.95
C ARG A 467 6.87 -42.40 17.54
N PRO A 468 6.25 -41.47 16.79
CA PRO A 468 5.08 -40.76 17.28
C PRO A 468 3.99 -41.77 17.66
N PRO A 469 3.19 -41.51 18.70
CA PRO A 469 2.12 -42.40 19.10
C PRO A 469 1.17 -42.63 17.92
N ALA A 470 0.77 -43.88 17.71
CA ALA A 470 -0.18 -44.24 16.65
C ALA A 470 -1.45 -43.38 16.79
N PHE A 471 -1.88 -42.77 15.69
CA PHE A 471 -3.12 -42.00 15.64
C PHE A 471 -4.29 -42.89 16.10
N ARG A 472 -4.92 -42.52 17.22
CA ARG A 472 -6.11 -43.21 17.72
C ARG A 472 -7.33 -42.64 17.01
N VAL A 473 -8.07 -43.51 16.33
CA VAL A 473 -9.37 -43.19 15.76
C VAL A 473 -10.32 -42.86 16.92
N ASP A 474 -10.90 -41.67 16.92
CA ASP A 474 -11.90 -41.25 17.90
C ASP A 474 -13.29 -41.77 17.45
N PRO A 475 -13.93 -42.68 18.21
CA PRO A 475 -15.24 -43.21 17.86
C PRO A 475 -16.31 -42.14 17.61
N ALA A 476 -16.25 -41.00 18.32
CA ALA A 476 -17.21 -39.91 18.14
C ALA A 476 -17.05 -39.24 16.77
N ARG A 477 -15.80 -39.10 16.28
CA ARG A 477 -15.52 -38.53 14.95
C ARG A 477 -15.91 -39.49 13.84
N GLU A 478 -15.67 -40.79 14.00
CA GLU A 478 -16.14 -41.78 13.02
C GLU A 478 -17.66 -41.82 12.94
N SER A 479 -18.36 -41.73 14.07
CA SER A 479 -19.82 -41.63 14.08
C SER A 479 -20.31 -40.40 13.31
N LEU A 480 -19.64 -39.24 13.44
CA LEU A 480 -19.96 -38.03 12.67
C LEU A 480 -19.72 -38.21 11.18
N VAL A 481 -18.60 -38.83 10.80
CA VAL A 481 -18.26 -39.13 9.41
C VAL A 481 -19.30 -40.05 8.79
N SER A 482 -19.72 -41.11 9.49
CA SER A 482 -20.77 -42.03 9.03
C SER A 482 -22.12 -41.34 8.90
N HIS A 483 -22.48 -40.45 9.85
CA HIS A 483 -23.72 -39.68 9.77
C HIS A 483 -23.72 -38.72 8.56
N LEU A 484 -22.62 -38.00 8.34
CA LEU A 484 -22.44 -37.15 7.15
C LEU A 484 -22.57 -37.93 5.84
N GLN A 485 -21.98 -39.13 5.79
CA GLN A 485 -22.07 -40.01 4.63
C GLN A 485 -23.51 -40.47 4.37
N ALA A 486 -24.25 -40.90 5.40
CA ALA A 486 -25.64 -41.31 5.27
C ALA A 486 -26.57 -40.17 4.80
N LEU A 487 -26.36 -38.94 5.31
CA LEU A 487 -27.10 -37.75 4.85
C LEU A 487 -26.82 -37.45 3.38
N GLU A 488 -25.56 -37.53 2.96
CA GLU A 488 -25.18 -37.31 1.57
C GLU A 488 -25.74 -38.38 0.61
N GLU A 489 -25.59 -39.66 0.94
CA GLU A 489 -26.09 -40.78 0.13
C GLU A 489 -27.60 -40.72 -0.04
N SER A 490 -28.31 -40.31 1.03
CA SER A 490 -29.76 -40.09 0.96
C SER A 490 -30.16 -38.75 0.31
N ARG A 491 -29.20 -37.89 -0.06
CA ARG A 491 -29.40 -36.54 -0.62
C ARG A 491 -30.33 -35.67 0.22
N ARG A 492 -30.24 -35.77 1.54
CA ARG A 492 -31.03 -34.99 2.48
C ARG A 492 -30.17 -34.00 3.25
N ASP A 493 -30.83 -32.92 3.63
CA ASP A 493 -30.32 -32.01 4.66
C ASP A 493 -30.54 -32.65 6.04
N GLY A 494 -29.79 -32.21 7.04
CA GLY A 494 -29.92 -32.75 8.39
C GLY A 494 -29.13 -31.97 9.43
N THR A 495 -29.23 -32.42 10.68
CA THR A 495 -28.58 -31.79 11.83
C THR A 495 -27.55 -32.74 12.43
N LEU A 496 -26.31 -32.28 12.55
CA LEU A 496 -25.22 -33.03 13.19
C LEU A 496 -25.18 -32.72 14.68
N ALA A 497 -25.08 -33.75 15.52
CA ALA A 497 -24.78 -33.60 16.94
C ALA A 497 -23.26 -33.66 17.15
N LEU A 498 -22.65 -32.59 17.66
CA LEU A 498 -21.21 -32.44 17.81
C LEU A 498 -20.74 -32.88 19.22
N PRO A 499 -19.45 -33.23 19.41
CA PRO A 499 -18.94 -33.83 20.66
C PRO A 499 -18.99 -32.94 21.91
N GLY A 500 -19.46 -31.69 21.81
CA GLY A 500 -19.73 -30.80 22.95
C GLY A 500 -21.21 -30.64 23.30
N GLY A 501 -22.12 -31.38 22.64
CA GLY A 501 -23.58 -31.27 22.83
C GLY A 501 -24.25 -30.19 21.98
N GLN A 502 -23.48 -29.47 21.16
CA GLN A 502 -24.00 -28.52 20.17
C GLN A 502 -24.54 -29.26 18.94
N THR A 503 -25.40 -28.58 18.19
CA THR A 503 -25.91 -29.08 16.91
C THR A 503 -25.51 -28.16 15.76
N LEU A 504 -25.33 -28.72 14.57
CA LEU A 504 -25.02 -27.97 13.36
C LEU A 504 -25.86 -28.48 12.19
N ASP A 505 -26.63 -27.58 11.58
CA ASP A 505 -27.38 -27.90 10.38
C ASP A 505 -26.47 -27.94 9.15
N VAL A 506 -26.59 -29.02 8.38
CA VAL A 506 -25.82 -29.26 7.16
C VAL A 506 -26.77 -29.48 5.99
N THR A 507 -26.39 -28.89 4.85
CA THR A 507 -27.25 -28.91 3.67
C THR A 507 -26.45 -29.10 2.39
N ASN A 508 -27.12 -29.63 1.36
CA ASN A 508 -26.55 -29.80 0.01
C ASN A 508 -25.22 -30.60 0.01
N LEU A 509 -25.13 -31.66 0.82
CA LEU A 509 -23.87 -32.42 0.97
C LEU A 509 -23.41 -33.08 -0.34
N ALA A 510 -24.33 -33.58 -1.15
CA ALA A 510 -24.03 -34.19 -2.45
C ALA A 510 -23.63 -33.18 -3.55
N LYS A 511 -23.57 -31.88 -3.23
CA LYS A 511 -23.17 -30.86 -4.20
C LYS A 511 -21.70 -31.01 -4.56
N VAL A 512 -21.43 -31.20 -5.84
CA VAL A 512 -20.06 -31.31 -6.36
C VAL A 512 -19.33 -29.97 -6.19
N PHE A 513 -18.23 -29.99 -5.44
CA PHE A 513 -17.33 -28.85 -5.29
C PHE A 513 -16.14 -28.95 -6.26
N TRP A 514 -15.63 -30.15 -6.53
CA TRP A 514 -14.53 -30.41 -7.47
C TRP A 514 -14.97 -31.36 -8.57
N PRO A 515 -15.33 -30.85 -9.77
CA PRO A 515 -15.82 -31.69 -10.86
C PRO A 515 -14.81 -32.73 -11.36
N GLN A 516 -13.50 -32.43 -11.38
CA GLN A 516 -12.48 -33.33 -11.92
C GLN A 516 -12.31 -34.61 -11.08
N GLY A 517 -12.35 -34.49 -9.75
CA GLY A 517 -12.30 -35.62 -8.83
C GLY A 517 -13.68 -36.10 -8.38
N ASN A 518 -14.76 -35.49 -8.88
CA ASN A 518 -16.14 -35.67 -8.41
C ASN A 518 -16.30 -35.54 -6.87
N PHE A 519 -15.51 -34.68 -6.24
CA PHE A 519 -15.59 -34.48 -4.79
C PHE A 519 -16.69 -33.49 -4.43
N THR A 520 -17.41 -33.81 -3.36
CA THR A 520 -18.58 -33.07 -2.93
C THR A 520 -18.31 -32.17 -1.73
N LYS A 521 -19.32 -31.37 -1.36
CA LYS A 521 -19.33 -30.65 -0.09
C LYS A 521 -19.27 -31.62 1.09
N GLY A 522 -19.96 -32.76 1.01
CA GLY A 522 -19.90 -33.81 2.02
C GLY A 522 -18.50 -34.36 2.22
N ASP A 523 -17.74 -34.57 1.14
CA ASP A 523 -16.35 -35.03 1.21
C ASP A 523 -15.47 -34.03 1.99
N LEU A 524 -15.65 -32.74 1.72
CA LEU A 524 -14.95 -31.68 2.46
C LEU A 524 -15.29 -31.70 3.95
N LEU A 525 -16.57 -31.83 4.32
CA LEU A 525 -16.96 -31.87 5.73
C LEU A 525 -16.38 -33.11 6.44
N ARG A 526 -16.47 -34.30 5.82
CA ARG A 526 -15.88 -35.52 6.39
C ARG A 526 -14.36 -35.41 6.54
N TYR A 527 -13.68 -34.86 5.54
CA TYR A 527 -12.26 -34.56 5.62
C TYR A 527 -11.94 -33.70 6.85
N TYR A 528 -12.67 -32.58 7.03
CA TYR A 528 -12.44 -31.68 8.15
C TYR A 528 -12.74 -32.30 9.52
N VAL A 529 -13.73 -33.20 9.63
CA VAL A 529 -13.94 -34.00 10.85
C VAL A 529 -12.72 -34.85 11.17
N ARG A 530 -12.19 -35.58 10.17
CA ARG A 530 -11.07 -36.52 10.38
C ARG A 530 -9.76 -35.83 10.75
N ILE A 531 -9.46 -34.70 10.11
CA ILE A 531 -8.22 -33.96 10.33
C ILE A 531 -8.31 -32.88 11.43
N SER A 532 -9.49 -32.70 12.03
CA SER A 532 -9.73 -31.72 13.09
C SER A 532 -8.72 -31.80 14.25
N PRO A 533 -8.24 -32.98 14.71
CA PRO A 533 -7.25 -33.04 15.79
C PRO A 533 -5.95 -32.29 15.49
N TRP A 534 -5.58 -32.20 14.21
CA TRP A 534 -4.38 -31.47 13.77
C TRP A 534 -4.67 -30.04 13.36
N LEU A 535 -5.82 -29.78 12.71
CA LEU A 535 -6.15 -28.44 12.22
C LEU A 535 -6.61 -27.50 13.33
N LEU A 536 -7.42 -27.97 14.29
CA LEU A 536 -7.98 -27.09 15.33
C LEU A 536 -6.90 -26.32 16.10
N PRO A 537 -5.78 -26.94 16.56
CA PRO A 537 -4.68 -26.21 17.20
C PRO A 537 -4.01 -25.16 16.30
N VAL A 538 -4.12 -25.25 14.97
CA VAL A 538 -3.53 -24.28 14.02
C VAL A 538 -4.33 -22.99 13.97
N VAL A 539 -5.66 -23.10 14.03
CA VAL A 539 -6.60 -21.99 13.92
C VAL A 539 -7.13 -21.50 15.27
N ASP A 540 -6.70 -22.13 16.36
CA ASP A 540 -7.18 -21.85 17.72
C ASP A 540 -6.95 -20.40 18.16
N ASP A 541 -8.03 -19.76 18.63
CA ASP A 541 -8.08 -18.36 19.06
C ASP A 541 -7.73 -17.35 17.95
N ARG A 542 -7.81 -17.75 16.68
CA ARG A 542 -7.46 -16.89 15.54
C ARG A 542 -8.69 -16.41 14.80
N PRO A 543 -8.78 -15.10 14.49
CA PRO A 543 -9.76 -14.57 13.55
C PRO A 543 -9.60 -15.23 12.17
N LEU A 544 -10.72 -15.62 11.56
CA LEU A 544 -10.75 -16.31 10.26
C LEU A 544 -11.26 -15.39 9.15
N VAL A 545 -10.67 -15.54 7.96
CA VAL A 545 -11.18 -14.95 6.72
C VAL A 545 -11.75 -16.07 5.86
N MET A 546 -12.93 -15.85 5.27
CA MET A 546 -13.57 -16.82 4.39
C MET A 546 -13.39 -16.41 2.94
N LYS A 547 -12.91 -17.33 2.11
CA LYS A 547 -13.16 -17.32 0.67
C LYS A 547 -14.18 -18.41 0.35
N ARG A 548 -15.39 -18.00 0.00
CA ARG A 548 -16.54 -18.90 -0.16
C ARG A 548 -16.71 -19.29 -1.62
N PHE A 549 -17.00 -20.57 -1.85
CA PHE A 549 -17.25 -21.18 -3.16
C PHE A 549 -18.62 -21.88 -3.17
N PRO A 550 -19.75 -21.14 -3.08
CA PRO A 550 -21.06 -21.77 -2.93
C PRO A 550 -21.41 -22.74 -4.05
N ASN A 551 -20.84 -22.55 -5.23
CA ASN A 551 -21.07 -23.35 -6.44
C ASN A 551 -19.82 -24.14 -6.87
N GLY A 552 -18.95 -24.51 -5.93
CA GLY A 552 -17.74 -25.27 -6.20
C GLY A 552 -16.60 -24.43 -6.79
N VAL A 553 -15.47 -25.08 -7.05
CA VAL A 553 -14.20 -24.41 -7.40
C VAL A 553 -14.20 -23.72 -8.76
N ASN A 554 -15.05 -24.18 -9.69
CA ASN A 554 -15.24 -23.55 -11.00
C ASN A 554 -16.27 -22.41 -10.97
N GLY A 555 -17.00 -22.26 -9.86
CA GLY A 555 -18.00 -21.20 -9.68
C GLY A 555 -17.39 -19.90 -9.17
N LYS A 556 -18.19 -18.83 -9.18
CA LYS A 556 -17.78 -17.53 -8.63
C LYS A 556 -17.54 -17.64 -7.12
N ALA A 557 -16.34 -17.24 -6.71
CA ALA A 557 -15.97 -17.10 -5.30
C ALA A 557 -16.15 -15.67 -4.80
N PHE A 558 -16.30 -15.50 -3.49
CA PHE A 558 -16.25 -14.18 -2.85
C PHE A 558 -15.59 -14.25 -1.48
N TYR A 559 -14.98 -13.14 -1.08
CA TYR A 559 -14.39 -12.99 0.25
C TYR A 559 -15.43 -12.47 1.23
N GLN A 560 -15.41 -13.02 2.43
CA GLN A 560 -16.23 -12.59 3.55
C GLN A 560 -15.34 -12.55 4.80
N GLN A 561 -15.19 -11.37 5.37
CA GLN A 561 -14.40 -11.14 6.58
C GLN A 561 -15.29 -11.04 7.83
N ARG A 562 -16.43 -10.36 7.69
CA ARG A 562 -17.43 -10.22 8.76
C ARG A 562 -18.18 -11.55 8.96
N ALA A 563 -18.32 -11.95 10.21
CA ALA A 563 -19.18 -13.07 10.58
C ALA A 563 -20.63 -12.82 10.11
N PRO A 564 -21.39 -13.87 9.76
CA PRO A 564 -22.84 -13.76 9.57
C PRO A 564 -23.50 -13.15 10.81
N ASP A 565 -24.57 -12.37 10.63
CA ASP A 565 -25.26 -11.71 11.76
C ASP A 565 -25.85 -12.72 12.76
N GLU A 566 -26.25 -13.89 12.28
CA GLU A 566 -26.77 -15.01 13.09
C GLU A 566 -25.91 -16.26 12.89
N ALA A 567 -24.80 -16.35 13.65
CA ALA A 567 -24.01 -17.58 13.71
C ALA A 567 -24.69 -18.62 14.62
N PRO A 568 -24.65 -19.93 14.28
CA PRO A 568 -25.23 -20.98 15.12
C PRO A 568 -24.67 -21.00 16.55
N PRO A 569 -25.47 -21.42 17.55
CA PRO A 569 -24.98 -21.62 18.92
C PRO A 569 -23.73 -22.50 18.96
N GLY A 570 -22.68 -22.06 19.64
CA GLY A 570 -21.39 -22.75 19.74
C GLY A 570 -20.36 -22.38 18.67
N VAL A 571 -20.76 -21.66 17.61
CA VAL A 571 -19.80 -21.01 16.71
C VAL A 571 -19.27 -19.75 17.39
N ARG A 572 -17.95 -19.70 17.61
CA ARG A 572 -17.32 -18.57 18.30
C ARG A 572 -17.24 -17.37 17.36
N VAL A 573 -17.83 -16.25 17.80
CA VAL A 573 -17.76 -14.95 17.13
C VAL A 573 -17.23 -13.93 18.13
N ASP A 574 -16.12 -13.28 17.79
CA ASP A 574 -15.58 -12.18 18.58
C ASP A 574 -15.60 -10.89 17.75
N VAL A 575 -15.81 -9.76 18.44
CA VAL A 575 -15.80 -8.44 17.82
C VAL A 575 -14.42 -7.84 17.97
N LEU A 576 -13.72 -7.65 16.86
CA LEU A 576 -12.42 -6.99 16.84
C LEU A 576 -12.56 -5.50 16.55
N GLU A 577 -11.70 -4.72 17.15
CA GLU A 577 -11.51 -3.30 16.81
C GLU A 577 -10.45 -3.20 15.73
N GLU A 578 -10.86 -2.82 14.53
CA GLU A 578 -10.01 -2.66 13.37
C GLU A 578 -9.89 -1.18 13.02
N ARG A 579 -8.67 -0.70 12.89
CA ARG A 579 -8.44 0.70 12.54
C ARG A 579 -8.54 0.88 11.03
N SER A 580 -9.43 1.77 10.60
CA SER A 580 -9.63 2.15 9.21
C SER A 580 -9.51 3.66 9.02
N ASP A 581 -9.48 4.10 7.76
CA ASP A 581 -9.51 5.51 7.36
C ASP A 581 -10.76 6.26 7.86
N LYS A 582 -11.81 5.52 8.27
CA LYS A 582 -13.06 6.05 8.83
C LYS A 582 -13.09 6.05 10.37
N GLY A 583 -12.00 5.64 11.02
CA GLY A 583 -11.91 5.45 12.48
C GLY A 583 -11.84 3.97 12.88
N VAL A 584 -12.10 3.69 14.15
CA VAL A 584 -12.13 2.32 14.68
C VAL A 584 -13.47 1.67 14.30
N GLU A 585 -13.40 0.62 13.49
CA GLU A 585 -14.53 -0.22 13.11
C GLU A 585 -14.59 -1.45 14.01
N ARG A 586 -15.79 -1.81 14.46
CA ARG A 586 -16.02 -3.00 15.27
C ARG A 586 -16.56 -4.11 14.38
N THR A 587 -15.71 -5.08 14.09
CA THR A 587 -16.01 -6.13 13.11
C THR A 587 -16.18 -7.47 13.81
N PRO A 588 -17.39 -8.06 13.81
CA PRO A 588 -17.57 -9.44 14.27
C PRO A 588 -16.88 -10.39 13.30
N ARG A 589 -16.06 -11.31 13.82
CA ARG A 589 -15.31 -12.30 13.03
C ARG A 589 -15.52 -13.69 13.60
N LEU A 590 -15.58 -14.68 12.71
CA LEU A 590 -15.53 -16.09 13.12
C LEU A 590 -14.14 -16.38 13.69
N VAL A 591 -14.08 -17.11 14.80
CA VAL A 591 -12.84 -17.44 15.49
C VAL A 591 -12.65 -18.95 15.50
N GLY A 592 -11.47 -19.38 15.07
CA GLY A 592 -11.11 -20.80 15.01
C GLY A 592 -10.83 -21.41 16.38
N GLY A 593 -10.76 -22.74 16.40
CA GLY A 593 -10.41 -23.53 17.59
C GLY A 593 -11.43 -24.61 17.93
N THR A 594 -12.66 -24.52 17.41
CA THR A 594 -13.74 -25.49 17.67
C THR A 594 -14.13 -26.25 16.40
N LEU A 595 -14.61 -27.49 16.58
CA LEU A 595 -15.10 -28.31 15.46
C LEU A 595 -16.34 -27.69 14.84
N GLU A 596 -17.18 -27.08 15.68
CA GLU A 596 -18.38 -26.32 15.36
C GLU A 596 -18.06 -25.23 14.33
N THR A 597 -17.11 -24.33 14.63
CA THR A 597 -16.72 -23.25 13.71
C THR A 597 -16.12 -23.79 12.42
N LEU A 598 -15.27 -24.82 12.51
CA LEU A 598 -14.65 -25.46 11.34
C LEU A 598 -15.68 -26.00 10.36
N LEU A 599 -16.63 -26.80 10.85
CA LEU A 599 -17.68 -27.41 10.03
C LEU A 599 -18.70 -26.37 9.56
N TYR A 600 -19.00 -25.36 10.36
CA TYR A 600 -19.85 -24.25 9.94
C TYR A 600 -19.24 -23.47 8.77
N MET A 601 -17.93 -23.18 8.81
CA MET A 601 -17.24 -22.55 7.69
C MET A 601 -17.27 -23.41 6.42
N ALA A 602 -17.03 -24.72 6.54
CA ALA A 602 -17.16 -25.64 5.42
C ALA A 602 -18.61 -25.69 4.88
N GLN A 603 -19.62 -25.66 5.77
CA GLN A 603 -21.04 -25.58 5.43
C GLN A 603 -21.38 -24.29 4.67
N LEU A 604 -20.75 -23.16 5.02
CA LEU A 604 -20.83 -21.90 4.28
C LEU A 604 -20.06 -21.91 2.93
N ALA A 605 -19.45 -23.05 2.57
CA ALA A 605 -18.61 -23.24 1.41
C ALA A 605 -17.26 -22.49 1.45
N ALA A 606 -16.75 -22.17 2.64
CA ALA A 606 -15.36 -21.78 2.79
C ALA A 606 -14.48 -23.04 2.70
N ILE A 607 -13.82 -23.23 1.55
CA ILE A 607 -13.03 -24.43 1.28
C ILE A 607 -11.78 -24.48 2.14
N SER A 608 -11.06 -23.37 2.27
CA SER A 608 -9.87 -23.26 3.13
C SER A 608 -10.18 -22.51 4.43
N GLN A 609 -9.41 -22.81 5.47
CA GLN A 609 -9.40 -22.06 6.72
C GLN A 609 -8.22 -21.11 6.72
N ASP A 610 -8.49 -19.81 6.67
CA ASP A 610 -7.48 -18.78 6.47
C ASP A 610 -7.37 -17.90 7.74
N PRO A 611 -6.57 -18.30 8.75
CA PRO A 611 -6.43 -17.57 10.00
C PRO A 611 -5.50 -16.37 9.89
N TRP A 612 -5.76 -15.38 10.74
CA TRP A 612 -4.79 -14.36 11.08
C TRP A 612 -3.57 -14.97 11.78
N PHE A 613 -2.43 -14.30 11.65
CA PHE A 613 -1.20 -14.70 12.32
C PHE A 613 -1.17 -14.31 13.80
N SER A 614 -2.09 -13.44 14.22
CA SER A 614 -2.37 -13.08 15.61
C SER A 614 -3.58 -13.82 16.18
N ARG A 615 -3.77 -13.64 17.49
CA ARG A 615 -4.91 -14.13 18.25
C ARG A 615 -5.91 -13.02 18.53
N VAL A 616 -7.15 -13.38 18.86
CA VAL A 616 -8.20 -12.43 19.27
C VAL A 616 -7.76 -11.58 20.45
N SER A 617 -7.07 -12.18 21.41
CA SER A 617 -6.57 -11.52 22.63
C SER A 617 -5.45 -10.50 22.36
N SER A 618 -4.74 -10.61 21.23
CA SER A 618 -3.61 -9.75 20.88
C SER A 618 -3.56 -9.50 19.37
N PRO A 619 -4.57 -8.82 18.77
CA PRO A 619 -4.79 -8.82 17.32
C PRO A 619 -3.66 -8.13 16.53
N GLU A 620 -2.90 -7.23 17.15
CA GLU A 620 -1.77 -6.52 16.54
C GLU A 620 -0.42 -7.27 16.68
N SER A 621 -0.38 -8.34 17.47
CA SER A 621 0.83 -9.14 17.73
C SER A 621 0.73 -10.50 17.05
N ALA A 622 1.64 -10.77 16.11
CA ALA A 622 1.67 -12.01 15.36
C ALA A 622 2.48 -13.08 16.12
N ASP A 623 1.93 -14.30 16.21
CA ASP A 623 2.61 -15.47 16.77
C ASP A 623 3.62 -16.08 15.78
N PHE A 624 3.44 -15.79 14.49
CA PHE A 624 4.30 -16.27 13.41
C PHE A 624 4.35 -15.30 12.24
N ALA A 625 5.41 -15.40 11.45
CA ALA A 625 5.52 -14.80 10.12
C ALA A 625 5.62 -15.92 9.06
N ALA A 626 5.37 -15.58 7.80
CA ALA A 626 5.46 -16.51 6.69
C ALA A 626 6.19 -15.90 5.49
N ILE A 627 6.93 -16.72 4.76
CA ILE A 627 7.44 -16.44 3.42
C ILE A 627 6.63 -17.31 2.45
N ASP A 628 5.99 -16.68 1.47
CA ASP A 628 5.23 -17.36 0.42
C ASP A 628 6.05 -17.42 -0.87
N LEU A 629 6.32 -18.62 -1.36
CA LEU A 629 7.10 -18.88 -2.56
C LEU A 629 6.14 -19.15 -3.72
N ASP A 630 5.90 -18.13 -4.54
CA ASP A 630 4.95 -18.20 -5.67
C ASP A 630 5.69 -18.30 -7.00
N PRO A 631 5.64 -19.45 -7.70
CA PRO A 631 6.27 -19.60 -9.00
C PRO A 631 5.55 -18.78 -10.08
N MET A 632 6.31 -17.89 -10.74
CA MET A 632 5.83 -17.15 -11.91
C MET A 632 5.66 -18.08 -13.12
N PRO A 633 4.88 -17.68 -14.15
CA PRO A 633 4.72 -18.48 -15.35
C PRO A 633 6.07 -18.89 -15.96
N GLY A 634 6.31 -20.21 -16.03
CA GLY A 634 7.53 -20.80 -16.55
C GLY A 634 8.57 -21.22 -15.49
N ALA A 635 8.37 -20.89 -14.22
CA ALA A 635 9.07 -21.53 -13.10
C ALA A 635 8.38 -22.85 -12.75
N SER A 636 9.17 -23.88 -12.50
CA SER A 636 8.73 -25.21 -12.09
C SER A 636 8.58 -25.30 -10.56
N PHE A 637 7.93 -26.36 -10.07
CA PHE A 637 7.91 -26.61 -8.63
C PHE A 637 9.31 -26.99 -8.09
N ALA A 638 10.19 -27.58 -8.92
CA ALA A 638 11.57 -27.83 -8.53
C ALA A 638 12.31 -26.51 -8.23
N ASP A 639 12.06 -25.46 -9.00
CA ASP A 639 12.61 -24.12 -8.70
C ASP A 639 12.09 -23.59 -7.35
N VAL A 640 10.83 -23.88 -7.00
CA VAL A 640 10.27 -23.53 -5.68
C VAL A 640 10.98 -24.28 -4.56
N LEU A 641 11.28 -25.57 -4.75
CA LEU A 641 12.04 -26.37 -3.79
C LEU A 641 13.46 -25.83 -3.60
N ASP A 642 14.16 -25.47 -4.68
CA ASP A 642 15.50 -24.88 -4.62
C ASP A 642 15.48 -23.58 -3.82
N VAL A 643 14.53 -22.68 -4.10
CA VAL A 643 14.37 -21.42 -3.36
C VAL A 643 14.00 -21.67 -1.90
N ALA A 644 13.18 -22.67 -1.60
CA ALA A 644 12.84 -23.04 -0.24
C ALA A 644 14.07 -23.51 0.56
N ARG A 645 14.97 -24.28 -0.06
CA ARG A 645 16.24 -24.71 0.56
C ARG A 645 17.15 -23.52 0.84
N TRP A 646 17.30 -22.57 -0.08
CA TRP A 646 18.08 -21.36 0.19
C TRP A 646 17.47 -20.50 1.30
N VAL A 647 16.14 -20.39 1.36
CA VAL A 647 15.48 -19.74 2.51
C VAL A 647 15.80 -20.49 3.81
N HIS A 648 15.82 -21.82 3.80
CA HIS A 648 16.20 -22.62 4.97
C HIS A 648 17.64 -22.34 5.42
N GLU A 649 18.60 -22.32 4.48
CA GLU A 649 20.01 -22.03 4.77
C GLU A 649 20.18 -20.64 5.40
N GLU A 650 19.50 -19.61 4.87
CA GLU A 650 19.54 -18.27 5.48
C GLU A 650 18.97 -18.29 6.89
N LEU A 651 17.84 -18.97 7.11
CA LEU A 651 17.19 -19.10 8.40
C LEU A 651 18.08 -19.80 9.44
N GLU A 652 18.74 -20.90 9.05
CA GLU A 652 19.69 -21.61 9.91
C GLU A 652 20.88 -20.74 10.29
N SER A 653 21.43 -19.98 9.33
CA SER A 653 22.57 -19.08 9.57
C SER A 653 22.30 -18.04 10.67
N ILE A 654 21.05 -17.57 10.75
CA ILE A 654 20.61 -16.59 11.76
C ILE A 654 19.92 -17.24 12.97
N GLY A 655 19.82 -18.57 13.02
CA GLY A 655 19.23 -19.31 14.12
C GLY A 655 17.72 -19.15 14.27
N VAL A 656 17.01 -18.87 13.16
CA VAL A 656 15.55 -18.79 13.13
C VAL A 656 14.99 -20.13 12.65
N PRO A 657 14.13 -20.81 13.43
CA PRO A 657 13.50 -22.04 12.97
C PRO A 657 12.47 -21.75 11.87
N GLY A 658 12.45 -22.57 10.82
CA GLY A 658 11.45 -22.52 9.75
C GLY A 658 10.67 -23.83 9.65
N VAL A 659 9.37 -23.74 9.34
CA VAL A 659 8.49 -24.91 9.13
C VAL A 659 7.84 -24.80 7.74
N PRO A 660 8.19 -25.69 6.79
CA PRO A 660 7.68 -25.63 5.43
C PRO A 660 6.33 -26.36 5.31
N LYS A 661 5.51 -25.89 4.37
CA LYS A 661 4.33 -26.60 3.90
C LYS A 661 4.08 -26.30 2.44
N THR A 662 3.54 -27.26 1.69
CA THR A 662 2.97 -26.93 0.38
C THR A 662 1.84 -25.91 0.57
N SER A 663 1.65 -25.03 -0.41
CA SER A 663 0.47 -24.17 -0.41
C SER A 663 -0.82 -24.99 -0.61
N GLY A 664 -0.73 -26.20 -1.18
CA GLY A 664 -1.85 -26.97 -1.73
C GLY A 664 -2.31 -26.46 -3.11
N SER A 665 -1.52 -25.57 -3.72
CA SER A 665 -1.67 -25.07 -5.08
C SER A 665 -0.32 -25.18 -5.80
N ARG A 666 0.24 -24.08 -6.33
CA ARG A 666 1.50 -24.12 -7.11
C ARG A 666 2.75 -23.80 -6.29
N GLY A 667 2.60 -23.14 -5.14
CA GLY A 667 3.71 -22.63 -4.33
C GLY A 667 3.97 -23.38 -3.01
N LEU A 668 4.87 -22.85 -2.20
CA LEU A 668 5.28 -23.38 -0.89
C LEU A 668 5.32 -22.23 0.13
N HIS A 669 4.87 -22.46 1.36
CA HIS A 669 4.98 -21.47 2.44
C HIS A 669 5.97 -21.95 3.51
N ILE A 670 6.78 -21.03 4.04
CA ILE A 670 7.70 -21.28 5.15
C ILE A 670 7.29 -20.39 6.32
N TYR A 671 6.93 -20.99 7.45
CA TYR A 671 6.49 -20.27 8.64
C TYR A 671 7.60 -20.19 9.68
N LEU A 672 7.68 -19.03 10.33
CA LEU A 672 8.68 -18.67 11.35
C LEU A 672 7.93 -18.35 12.65
N PRO A 673 8.22 -19.01 13.78
CA PRO A 673 7.62 -18.64 15.05
C PRO A 673 8.21 -17.30 15.52
N LEU A 674 7.38 -16.45 16.09
CA LEU A 674 7.79 -15.14 16.64
C LEU A 674 7.62 -15.11 18.16
N PRO A 675 8.48 -14.37 18.89
CA PRO A 675 8.26 -14.16 20.32
C PRO A 675 6.90 -13.48 20.59
N PRO A 676 6.24 -13.77 21.73
CA PRO A 676 5.02 -13.09 22.12
C PRO A 676 5.16 -11.56 22.09
N GLY A 677 4.13 -10.86 21.61
CA GLY A 677 4.13 -9.40 21.49
C GLY A 677 4.87 -8.85 20.25
N THR A 678 5.35 -9.72 19.35
CA THR A 678 5.98 -9.28 18.11
C THR A 678 4.95 -8.69 17.14
N SER A 679 5.17 -7.47 16.66
CA SER A 679 4.27 -6.85 15.68
C SER A 679 4.32 -7.54 14.32
N TYR A 680 3.23 -7.48 13.55
CA TYR A 680 3.19 -7.92 12.15
C TYR A 680 4.32 -7.29 11.31
N HIS A 681 4.59 -6.00 11.54
CA HIS A 681 5.64 -5.28 10.83
C HIS A 681 7.03 -5.86 11.10
N THR A 682 7.33 -6.20 12.36
CA THR A 682 8.61 -6.84 12.73
C THR A 682 8.76 -8.20 12.04
N GLY A 683 7.71 -9.03 12.04
CA GLY A 683 7.71 -10.30 11.31
C GLY A 683 7.91 -10.13 9.80
N GLN A 684 7.24 -9.13 9.21
CA GLN A 684 7.40 -8.78 7.81
C GLN A 684 8.83 -8.33 7.47
N LEU A 685 9.47 -7.52 8.32
CA LEU A 685 10.84 -7.07 8.10
C LEU A 685 11.83 -8.23 8.10
N LEU A 686 11.68 -9.17 9.03
CA LEU A 686 12.51 -10.39 9.06
C LEU A 686 12.35 -11.19 7.76
N CYS A 687 11.12 -11.48 7.35
CA CYS A 687 10.84 -12.18 6.09
C CYS A 687 11.39 -11.41 4.87
N ARG A 688 11.32 -10.08 4.88
CA ARG A 688 11.84 -9.23 3.79
C ARG A 688 13.36 -9.34 3.68
N ILE A 689 14.07 -9.32 4.80
CA ILE A 689 15.54 -9.43 4.82
C ILE A 689 15.94 -10.77 4.20
N ILE A 690 15.35 -11.87 4.67
CA ILE A 690 15.62 -13.22 4.17
C ILE A 690 15.27 -13.31 2.67
N ALA A 691 14.10 -12.84 2.27
CA ALA A 691 13.67 -12.85 0.88
C ALA A 691 14.61 -12.07 -0.04
N THR A 692 15.11 -10.93 0.43
CA THR A 692 16.05 -10.09 -0.32
C THR A 692 17.43 -10.74 -0.42
N LEU A 693 17.91 -11.38 0.65
CA LEU A 693 19.17 -12.12 0.64
C LEU A 693 19.13 -13.26 -0.38
N VAL A 694 18.09 -14.08 -0.36
CA VAL A 694 17.91 -15.18 -1.32
C VAL A 694 17.80 -14.65 -2.75
N ALA A 695 16.99 -13.63 -3.01
CA ALA A 695 16.86 -13.04 -4.35
C ALA A 695 18.17 -12.39 -4.84
N THR A 696 19.00 -11.86 -3.93
CA THR A 696 20.30 -11.27 -4.28
C THR A 696 21.34 -12.34 -4.59
N LYS A 697 21.37 -13.44 -3.83
CA LYS A 697 22.28 -14.57 -4.04
C LYS A 697 21.89 -15.41 -5.28
N HIS A 698 20.58 -15.52 -5.56
CA HIS A 698 20.02 -16.37 -6.62
C HIS A 698 19.09 -15.61 -7.58
N PRO A 699 19.55 -14.54 -8.26
CA PRO A 699 18.69 -13.64 -9.04
C PRO A 699 18.09 -14.25 -10.31
N LYS A 700 18.58 -15.43 -10.74
CA LYS A 700 18.03 -16.16 -11.89
C LYS A 700 16.81 -17.02 -11.51
N GLN A 701 16.67 -17.36 -10.23
CA GLN A 701 15.63 -18.26 -9.73
C GLN A 701 14.68 -17.59 -8.75
N ALA A 702 15.13 -16.58 -8.01
CA ALA A 702 14.33 -15.89 -6.99
C ALA A 702 14.22 -14.39 -7.27
N THR A 703 13.07 -13.80 -6.95
CA THR A 703 12.87 -12.35 -7.05
C THR A 703 12.01 -11.80 -5.92
N VAL A 704 12.25 -10.55 -5.55
CA VAL A 704 11.37 -9.73 -4.70
C VAL A 704 10.71 -8.58 -5.49
N GLU A 705 10.87 -8.57 -6.82
CA GLU A 705 10.32 -7.53 -7.70
C GLU A 705 8.79 -7.46 -7.60
N ARG A 706 8.27 -6.24 -7.43
CA ARG A 706 6.84 -6.01 -7.22
C ARG A 706 6.07 -6.08 -8.53
N GLN A 707 6.64 -5.60 -9.63
CA GLN A 707 5.99 -5.61 -10.92
C GLN A 707 6.00 -7.02 -11.53
N VAL A 708 4.82 -7.64 -11.64
CA VAL A 708 4.63 -9.01 -12.16
C VAL A 708 5.36 -9.24 -13.49
N SER A 709 5.30 -8.28 -14.42
CA SER A 709 5.95 -8.40 -15.73
C SER A 709 7.49 -8.39 -15.68
N ALA A 710 8.07 -7.87 -14.60
CA ALA A 710 9.51 -7.82 -14.39
C ALA A 710 10.06 -9.03 -13.63
N ARG A 711 9.19 -9.93 -13.13
CA ARG A 711 9.60 -11.13 -12.39
C ARG A 711 10.13 -12.25 -13.29
N GLY A 712 9.85 -12.19 -14.60
CA GLY A 712 10.32 -13.21 -15.55
C GLY A 712 9.86 -14.62 -15.15
N ARG A 713 10.75 -15.61 -15.32
CA ARG A 713 10.52 -17.03 -15.00
C ARG A 713 11.08 -17.44 -13.64
N THR A 714 11.01 -16.55 -12.66
CA THR A 714 11.55 -16.77 -11.30
C THR A 714 10.45 -17.18 -10.32
N VAL A 715 10.83 -17.55 -9.10
CA VAL A 715 9.96 -17.70 -7.94
C VAL A 715 9.91 -16.36 -7.20
N TYR A 716 8.70 -15.83 -7.02
CA TYR A 716 8.49 -14.65 -6.21
C TYR A 716 8.56 -15.02 -4.73
N VAL A 717 9.52 -14.45 -4.01
CA VAL A 717 9.70 -14.65 -2.57
C VAL A 717 8.88 -13.59 -1.83
N ASP A 718 7.60 -13.87 -1.64
CA ASP A 718 6.63 -12.92 -1.10
C ASP A 718 6.67 -12.85 0.43
N TYR A 719 7.21 -11.74 0.92
CA TYR A 719 7.21 -11.38 2.34
C TYR A 719 5.99 -10.53 2.76
N LEU A 720 5.12 -10.12 1.84
CA LEU A 720 4.01 -9.19 2.09
C LEU A 720 2.71 -9.88 2.51
N GLN A 721 2.75 -11.18 2.73
CA GLN A 721 1.67 -11.93 3.37
C GLN A 721 1.57 -11.60 4.88
N ASN A 722 2.62 -11.01 5.46
CA ASN A 722 2.73 -10.62 6.88
C ASN A 722 2.08 -9.26 7.19
N ILE A 723 1.07 -8.83 6.45
CA ILE A 723 0.33 -7.60 6.74
C ILE A 723 -0.89 -7.97 7.57
N LEU A 724 -1.23 -7.17 8.60
CA LEU A 724 -2.43 -7.36 9.41
C LEU A 724 -3.67 -7.53 8.50
N GLY A 725 -4.50 -8.53 8.79
CA GLY A 725 -5.69 -8.85 8.01
C GLY A 725 -5.45 -9.67 6.74
N LYS A 726 -4.21 -9.78 6.24
CA LYS A 726 -3.87 -10.78 5.22
C LYS A 726 -3.76 -12.16 5.84
N THR A 727 -4.09 -13.17 5.05
CA THR A 727 -4.17 -14.55 5.49
C THR A 727 -3.62 -15.48 4.42
N LEU A 728 -3.09 -16.61 4.88
CA LEU A 728 -2.70 -17.74 4.05
C LEU A 728 -3.53 -18.94 4.50
N ALA A 729 -3.83 -19.85 3.57
CA ALA A 729 -4.48 -21.11 3.92
C ALA A 729 -3.66 -21.84 5.00
N SER A 730 -4.31 -22.19 6.10
CA SER A 730 -3.69 -22.89 7.23
C SER A 730 -3.14 -24.25 6.82
N ALA A 731 -2.23 -24.79 7.64
CA ALA A 731 -1.86 -26.20 7.54
C ALA A 731 -3.12 -27.09 7.62
N TYR A 732 -3.11 -28.17 6.84
CA TYR A 732 -4.19 -29.15 6.72
C TYR A 732 -5.46 -28.64 6.00
N SER A 733 -5.52 -27.38 5.55
CA SER A 733 -6.66 -26.88 4.79
C SER A 733 -6.68 -27.41 3.35
N VAL A 734 -7.86 -27.81 2.88
CA VAL A 734 -8.11 -28.09 1.45
C VAL A 734 -8.09 -26.76 0.67
N ARG A 735 -7.65 -26.81 -0.58
CA ARG A 735 -7.59 -25.68 -1.50
C ARG A 735 -8.59 -25.84 -2.65
N ALA A 736 -9.09 -24.71 -3.12
CA ALA A 736 -9.94 -24.63 -4.30
C ALA A 736 -9.12 -24.77 -5.60
N THR A 737 -8.32 -25.83 -5.71
CA THR A 737 -7.58 -26.21 -6.91
C THR A 737 -8.30 -27.34 -7.62
N ALA A 738 -8.00 -27.54 -8.90
CA ALA A 738 -8.68 -28.53 -9.72
C ALA A 738 -8.53 -29.98 -9.18
N PHE A 739 -7.38 -30.28 -8.57
CA PHE A 739 -7.05 -31.57 -7.96
C PHE A 739 -7.40 -31.69 -6.46
N ALA A 740 -8.14 -30.73 -5.88
CA ALA A 740 -8.49 -30.69 -4.45
C ALA A 740 -7.26 -30.80 -3.54
N GLY A 741 -6.23 -30.00 -3.83
CA GLY A 741 -4.96 -30.01 -3.10
C GLY A 741 -5.10 -29.61 -1.64
N VAL A 742 -4.17 -30.07 -0.80
CA VAL A 742 -4.13 -29.74 0.63
C VAL A 742 -2.84 -29.00 0.96
N SER A 743 -2.97 -27.92 1.73
CA SER A 743 -1.87 -27.16 2.32
C SER A 743 -1.16 -28.01 3.37
N THR A 744 -0.08 -28.68 2.97
CA THR A 744 0.43 -29.86 3.69
C THR A 744 1.78 -29.58 4.34
N PRO A 745 1.89 -29.66 5.69
CA PRO A 745 3.17 -29.59 6.40
C PRO A 745 4.16 -30.66 5.95
N LEU A 746 5.41 -30.23 5.75
CA LEU A 746 6.52 -31.06 5.29
C LEU A 746 7.66 -31.03 6.31
N ALA A 747 8.43 -32.10 6.36
CA ALA A 747 9.76 -32.09 6.92
C ALA A 747 10.76 -31.55 5.88
N TRP A 748 11.89 -31.00 6.33
CA TRP A 748 12.87 -30.39 5.42
C TRP A 748 13.54 -31.42 4.49
N ASP A 749 13.74 -32.65 4.95
CA ASP A 749 14.28 -33.76 4.16
C ASP A 749 13.34 -34.19 3.02
N GLU A 750 12.02 -34.04 3.18
CA GLU A 750 11.05 -34.30 2.10
C GLU A 750 11.25 -33.35 0.90
N LEU A 751 11.86 -32.18 1.09
CA LEU A 751 12.18 -31.30 -0.05
C LEU A 751 13.30 -31.88 -0.90
N ASP A 752 14.23 -32.65 -0.32
CA ASP A 752 15.37 -33.25 -1.04
C ASP A 752 14.96 -34.47 -1.86
N ASP A 753 13.99 -35.23 -1.37
CA ASP A 753 13.44 -36.40 -2.06
C ASP A 753 12.58 -36.03 -3.29
N GLY A 754 12.18 -34.76 -3.40
CA GLY A 754 11.33 -34.24 -4.46
C GLY A 754 9.85 -34.56 -4.23
N VAL A 755 9.10 -33.54 -3.82
CA VAL A 755 7.64 -33.62 -3.64
C VAL A 755 6.92 -32.74 -4.66
N ALA A 756 5.68 -33.09 -5.00
CA ALA A 756 4.79 -32.28 -5.79
C ALA A 756 3.53 -31.90 -4.99
N PRO A 757 2.92 -30.71 -5.20
CA PRO A 757 1.66 -30.36 -4.56
C PRO A 757 0.54 -31.36 -4.81
N GLU A 758 0.52 -31.98 -5.99
CA GLU A 758 -0.44 -32.98 -6.44
C GLU A 758 -0.35 -34.31 -5.66
N ASP A 759 0.76 -34.57 -4.96
CA ASP A 759 0.89 -35.73 -4.07
C ASP A 759 -0.05 -35.60 -2.85
N PHE A 760 -0.49 -34.37 -2.55
CA PHE A 760 -1.26 -34.02 -1.38
C PHE A 760 -2.66 -33.52 -1.75
N THR A 761 -3.61 -34.44 -1.85
CA THR A 761 -5.01 -34.17 -2.18
C THR A 761 -5.94 -34.52 -1.03
N LEU A 762 -7.20 -34.10 -1.12
CA LEU A 762 -8.26 -34.42 -0.16
C LEU A 762 -8.35 -35.91 0.20
N THR A 763 -7.96 -36.82 -0.71
CA THR A 763 -8.00 -38.26 -0.50
C THR A 763 -6.66 -38.89 -0.12
N THR A 764 -5.52 -38.30 -0.49
CA THR A 764 -4.20 -38.93 -0.24
C THR A 764 -3.61 -38.57 1.12
N VAL A 765 -3.90 -37.38 1.64
CA VAL A 765 -3.17 -36.85 2.80
C VAL A 765 -3.51 -37.54 4.12
N GLU A 766 -4.69 -38.13 4.27
CA GLU A 766 -5.09 -38.73 5.54
C GLU A 766 -4.17 -39.90 5.94
N ALA A 767 -3.89 -40.79 4.99
CA ALA A 767 -2.96 -41.90 5.18
C ALA A 767 -1.55 -41.39 5.54
N ARG A 768 -1.14 -40.28 4.91
CA ARG A 768 0.13 -39.61 5.25
C ARG A 768 0.13 -39.09 6.68
N PHE A 769 -0.87 -38.31 7.10
CA PHE A 769 -0.92 -37.73 8.44
C PHE A 769 -0.95 -38.80 9.54
N ARG A 770 -1.63 -39.93 9.30
CA ARG A 770 -1.58 -41.09 10.20
C ARG A 770 -0.16 -41.69 10.32
N ARG A 771 0.63 -41.65 9.24
CA ARG A 771 2.00 -42.17 9.18
C ARG A 771 3.02 -41.22 9.82
N VAL A 772 2.97 -39.92 9.48
CA VAL A 772 4.00 -38.94 9.86
C VAL A 772 3.64 -38.11 11.10
N GLY A 773 2.35 -38.04 11.47
CA GLY A 773 1.86 -37.24 12.58
C GLY A 773 1.76 -35.74 12.28
N ASP A 774 1.75 -34.93 13.34
CA ASP A 774 1.62 -33.46 13.27
C ASP A 774 2.98 -32.78 13.07
N LEU A 775 3.44 -32.68 11.82
CA LEU A 775 4.69 -31.96 11.51
C LEU A 775 4.58 -30.45 11.83
N TRP A 776 3.36 -29.90 11.84
CA TRP A 776 3.09 -28.51 12.20
C TRP A 776 3.19 -28.23 13.71
N ALA A 777 3.19 -29.27 14.56
CA ALA A 777 3.38 -29.11 16.00
C ALA A 777 4.69 -28.37 16.33
N SER A 778 5.73 -28.59 15.53
CA SER A 778 7.03 -27.93 15.67
C SER A 778 6.92 -26.41 15.71
N LEU A 779 6.05 -25.79 14.90
CA LEU A 779 5.85 -24.34 14.91
C LEU A 779 5.25 -23.84 16.24
N ARG A 780 4.43 -24.65 16.91
CA ARG A 780 3.77 -24.30 18.18
C ARG A 780 4.63 -24.62 19.40
N THR A 781 5.50 -25.63 19.32
CA THR A 781 6.30 -26.11 20.46
C THR A 781 7.73 -25.60 20.47
N THR A 782 8.27 -25.16 19.32
CA THR A 782 9.63 -24.63 19.25
C THR A 782 9.71 -23.29 19.95
N LYS A 783 10.75 -23.10 20.76
CA LYS A 783 11.03 -21.81 21.40
C LYS A 783 11.28 -20.76 20.31
N PRO A 784 10.54 -19.62 20.30
CA PRO A 784 10.79 -18.56 19.34
C PRO A 784 12.23 -18.03 19.42
N PRO A 785 12.80 -17.55 18.30
CA PRO A 785 14.16 -17.05 18.27
C PRO A 785 14.31 -15.78 19.13
N ASP A 786 15.49 -15.60 19.73
CA ASP A 786 15.84 -14.34 20.38
C ASP A 786 16.13 -13.29 19.31
N MET A 787 15.23 -12.31 19.16
CA MET A 787 15.33 -11.30 18.10
C MET A 787 16.59 -10.43 18.20
N ARG A 788 17.21 -10.26 19.38
CA ARG A 788 18.50 -9.56 19.49
C ARG A 788 19.61 -10.39 18.88
N THR A 789 19.65 -11.68 19.22
CA THR A 789 20.62 -12.61 18.63
C THR A 789 20.47 -12.70 17.11
N VAL A 790 19.23 -12.71 16.60
CA VAL A 790 18.95 -12.68 15.16
C VAL A 790 19.50 -11.41 14.52
N LEU A 791 19.28 -10.23 15.13
CA LEU A 791 19.79 -8.96 14.62
C LEU A 791 21.32 -8.89 14.66
N ASP A 792 21.97 -9.39 15.71
CA ASP A 792 23.42 -9.43 15.83
C ASP A 792 24.04 -10.30 14.73
N ARG A 793 23.46 -11.47 14.45
CA ARG A 793 23.88 -12.35 13.35
C ARG A 793 23.65 -11.70 11.99
N LEU A 794 22.50 -11.07 11.78
CA LEU A 794 22.20 -10.33 10.55
C LEU A 794 23.17 -9.16 10.32
N GLY A 795 23.63 -8.48 11.38
CA GLY A 795 24.62 -7.41 11.27
C GLY A 795 26.04 -7.89 10.94
N SER A 796 26.29 -9.20 11.03
CA SER A 796 27.57 -9.83 10.67
C SER A 796 27.62 -10.39 9.24
N LEU A 797 26.46 -10.47 8.56
CA LEU A 797 26.30 -10.85 7.16
C LEU A 797 26.40 -9.61 6.26
#